data_AF-M7CBL4-F1
#
_entry.id   AF-M7CBL4-F1
#
_cell.length_a   1.000
_cell.length_b   1.000
_cell.length_c   1.000
_cell.angle_alpha   90.00
_cell.angle_beta   90.00
_cell.angle_gamma   90.00
#
_symmetry.space_group_name_H-M   'P 1'
#
loop_
_entity.id
_entity.type
_entity.pdbx_description
1 polymer ?
#
loop_
_entity_poly.entity_id
_entity_poly.type
_entity_poly.pdbx_seq_one_letter_code
_entity_poly.pdbx_strand_id
1 'polypeptide(L)'
;MLSALCLSPLRLNNAPVKEHKEDVGEKTSIRLFFPESALPNPLDNNDNETLMVLVAFKSLDFIWVKEMLLKTRTKTVQGFWRQPPSEWKWNASHLRILHPYVTYEATYKLLQLEKRGKKYSTTGIIALNLALHICHEVNIIGFGYPDKHDNTTPVHYYDTEHLSQGVIAKQGTAVALPKTKKTGAELAFACRTPTVVFSPVAFLPTVISLEKGVSYLAPCTEEITNVTYRCMELNLSGVPAEIPPSTQNLDLSFNPLESLTSNYFSAVPALRFLDLTRCRIQTIEDYAFEDLHNLLTLILTANPLWHLGPKAFYSLTSLQKLVAVEDNISSLADLPIGHLHTLQELNVAKNNVDSLKLPKYFSNLTFLRFLSLQSNKVSSISTGDLDVLQGEKGLNLTLVLSINDIKYIQLGSFEGIHLHELSLRACFENTSVMKVGIQGLAGLQVNRLVLGEFRNIRRVGDFSNGLLDGLCQVQLQEFVFICFERFYNCTDTLFDCLVNTSIIRMVDIYLNQVSAVPTASRLHQLECKTCKFSEVPALKLSSFKELRVLRITKSKYLTGFLQTFVDLPNLEVLDLSENRLSFIQCCAFYLSGTPKLKHLNLSFNSKISVSGSWNVNELVSLDFQHSKLNGPGSFPVFLSLGKLIYLDISYTNTHVESQCAFCGLESLQVLKMAGNSFKGNNLGDSFMKLTQLLTLDVSSCNLIQVSLSAFSTLGKLQKLNISHNKLLTFDHLAYKALQALTVLDFSSNQLTVLTEKALESLPSSLVHLDLSCNLFDCSCSHLSFVKWAKEHGELLWSTELMVCNSPEHLKNVSVLNFDLSSCQLSPVLMAIYVGPALAGALFLFLLYKYYFNLYYGLVLLSGCRRYADRDDTYDAFVIHSSKDIEWVRQELVETLEGGVPPFHLCLHYRDFTPGVPVASSIIHEGFLSSRKVIAVISDHFMESKWCSFELEIAQSWQFVEGRAGIILIVLEEVNKALLRRKLGLSRYLQRNTYLEWKDREISRHLFWRQLRTALLAGKTEPGSGGN
;
A
#
# COMPACT_ATOMS: atom_id res chain seq x y z
N MET A 1 -12.02 -9.87 11.81
CA MET A 1 -13.30 -10.36 11.24
C MET A 1 -13.35 -10.38 9.70
N LEU A 2 -12.35 -9.85 8.97
CA LEU A 2 -12.29 -9.87 7.49
C LEU A 2 -11.53 -11.07 6.89
N SER A 3 -10.75 -11.81 7.69
CA SER A 3 -10.00 -13.01 7.25
C SER A 3 -10.87 -14.26 7.05
N ALA A 4 -12.11 -14.27 7.56
CA ALA A 4 -13.04 -15.39 7.42
C ALA A 4 -13.80 -15.41 6.08
N LEU A 5 -13.77 -14.31 5.31
CA LEU A 5 -14.39 -14.21 3.98
C LEU A 5 -13.56 -14.89 2.87
N CYS A 6 -12.33 -15.32 3.18
CA CYS A 6 -11.35 -15.82 2.21
C CYS A 6 -11.61 -17.21 1.62
N LEU A 7 -12.76 -17.82 1.94
CA LEU A 7 -13.25 -19.12 1.42
C LEU A 7 -14.78 -19.11 1.21
N SER A 8 -15.38 -17.93 1.08
CA SER A 8 -16.84 -17.76 1.01
C SER A 8 -17.39 -17.98 -0.41
N PRO A 9 -18.47 -18.76 -0.58
CA PRO A 9 -19.13 -18.90 -1.87
C PRO A 9 -19.78 -17.57 -2.31
N LEU A 10 -19.49 -17.10 -3.54
CA LEU A 10 -20.25 -16.03 -4.20
C LEU A 10 -21.42 -16.64 -4.96
N ARG A 11 -22.64 -16.20 -4.65
CA ARG A 11 -23.87 -16.78 -5.17
C ARG A 11 -24.66 -15.76 -5.98
N LEU A 12 -25.18 -16.23 -7.10
CA LEU A 12 -26.10 -15.48 -7.94
C LEU A 12 -27.54 -15.66 -7.50
N ASN A 13 -28.39 -14.72 -7.90
CA ASN A 13 -29.83 -14.70 -7.66
C ASN A 13 -30.51 -16.08 -7.72
N ASN A 14 -31.55 -16.23 -6.89
CA ASN A 14 -32.48 -17.37 -6.78
C ASN A 14 -31.90 -18.74 -6.38
N ALA A 15 -30.57 -18.94 -6.38
CA ALA A 15 -29.90 -20.13 -5.87
C ALA A 15 -30.43 -20.58 -4.49
N PRO A 16 -31.08 -21.75 -4.36
CA PRO A 16 -31.49 -22.30 -3.06
C PRO A 16 -30.26 -22.81 -2.32
N VAL A 17 -30.08 -22.35 -1.07
CA VAL A 17 -28.88 -22.69 -0.28
C VAL A 17 -29.19 -23.70 0.81
N LYS A 18 -30.34 -23.53 1.48
CA LYS A 18 -30.61 -24.19 2.76
C LYS A 18 -30.64 -25.73 2.64
N GLU A 19 -31.06 -26.23 1.49
CA GLU A 19 -31.21 -27.66 1.20
C GLU A 19 -29.96 -28.29 0.54
N HIS A 20 -28.97 -27.49 0.12
CA HIS A 20 -27.78 -27.95 -0.61
C HIS A 20 -26.46 -27.53 0.06
N LYS A 21 -26.47 -27.28 1.37
CA LYS A 21 -25.29 -26.77 2.11
C LYS A 21 -24.07 -27.67 2.05
N GLU A 22 -24.26 -28.98 1.97
CA GLU A 22 -23.19 -29.98 1.89
C GLU A 22 -22.37 -29.81 0.59
N ASP A 23 -23.01 -29.39 -0.51
CA ASP A 23 -22.38 -29.22 -1.83
C ASP A 23 -21.60 -27.91 -1.98
N VAL A 24 -22.08 -26.83 -1.34
CA VAL A 24 -21.50 -25.48 -1.49
C VAL A 24 -20.68 -24.99 -0.29
N GLY A 25 -20.66 -25.76 0.80
CA GLY A 25 -19.92 -25.47 2.03
C GLY A 25 -20.66 -24.54 3.01
N GLU A 26 -20.31 -24.66 4.29
CA GLU A 26 -21.02 -24.06 5.43
C GLU A 26 -20.59 -22.62 5.80
N LYS A 27 -19.66 -21.99 5.06
CA LYS A 27 -19.14 -20.65 5.38
C LYS A 27 -20.13 -19.53 5.01
N THR A 28 -20.01 -18.38 5.69
CA THR A 28 -20.72 -17.13 5.37
C THR A 28 -20.67 -16.87 3.87
N SER A 29 -21.83 -16.83 3.21
CA SER A 29 -21.92 -16.71 1.75
C SER A 29 -22.28 -15.28 1.31
N ILE A 30 -21.86 -14.89 0.12
CA ILE A 30 -22.18 -13.57 -0.46
C ILE A 30 -23.27 -13.76 -1.52
N ARG A 31 -24.42 -13.08 -1.35
CA ARG A 31 -25.53 -13.10 -2.31
C ARG A 31 -25.63 -11.79 -3.08
N LEU A 32 -25.37 -11.83 -4.38
CA LEU A 32 -25.51 -10.69 -5.28
C LEU A 32 -26.93 -10.60 -5.83
N PHE A 33 -27.56 -9.42 -5.72
CA PHE A 33 -28.92 -9.20 -6.22
C PHE A 33 -29.17 -7.78 -6.73
N PHE A 34 -30.21 -7.65 -7.57
CA PHE A 34 -30.80 -6.40 -8.04
C PHE A 34 -32.14 -6.15 -7.33
N PRO A 35 -32.63 -4.90 -7.26
CA PRO A 35 -33.98 -4.61 -6.78
C PRO A 35 -35.03 -5.54 -7.41
N GLU A 36 -34.99 -5.72 -8.73
CA GLU A 36 -35.96 -6.54 -9.48
C GLU A 36 -35.82 -8.06 -9.25
N SER A 37 -34.74 -8.50 -8.60
CA SER A 37 -34.45 -9.91 -8.30
C SER A 37 -34.40 -10.20 -6.80
N ALA A 38 -34.69 -9.21 -5.96
CA ALA A 38 -34.84 -9.39 -4.53
C ALA A 38 -36.07 -10.26 -4.24
N LEU A 39 -35.89 -11.28 -3.40
CA LEU A 39 -37.01 -12.07 -2.87
C LEU A 39 -37.63 -11.33 -1.69
N PRO A 40 -38.97 -11.27 -1.54
CA PRO A 40 -39.63 -10.59 -0.42
C PRO A 40 -39.10 -10.99 0.95
N ASN A 41 -38.78 -12.27 1.15
CA ASN A 41 -38.02 -12.76 2.29
C ASN A 41 -36.79 -13.55 1.78
N PRO A 42 -35.59 -12.95 1.74
CA PRO A 42 -34.37 -13.63 1.36
C PRO A 42 -33.97 -14.74 2.35
N LEU A 43 -34.48 -14.78 3.58
CA LEU A 43 -34.14 -15.85 4.55
C LEU A 43 -34.80 -17.20 4.22
N ASP A 44 -35.78 -17.23 3.31
CA ASP A 44 -36.43 -18.50 2.94
C ASP A 44 -35.44 -19.45 2.24
N ASN A 45 -34.52 -18.88 1.45
CA ASN A 45 -33.54 -19.63 0.67
C ASN A 45 -32.10 -19.43 1.15
N ASN A 46 -31.84 -18.57 2.14
CA ASN A 46 -30.49 -18.26 2.65
C ASN A 46 -30.42 -18.33 4.17
N ASP A 47 -29.22 -18.53 4.70
CA ASP A 47 -28.98 -18.52 6.15
C ASP A 47 -28.87 -17.12 6.73
N ASN A 48 -29.08 -16.99 8.04
CA ASN A 48 -28.96 -15.72 8.78
C ASN A 48 -27.56 -15.09 8.72
N GLU A 49 -26.53 -15.86 8.38
CA GLU A 49 -25.15 -15.38 8.20
C GLU A 49 -24.85 -14.95 6.75
N THR A 50 -25.82 -15.01 5.84
CA THR A 50 -25.60 -14.64 4.44
C THR A 50 -25.43 -13.12 4.28
N LEU A 51 -24.31 -12.70 3.68
CA LEU A 51 -24.07 -11.30 3.33
C LEU A 51 -24.83 -10.96 2.04
N MET A 52 -25.81 -10.07 2.13
CA MET A 52 -26.57 -9.58 0.99
C MET A 52 -25.82 -8.41 0.36
N VAL A 53 -25.52 -8.49 -0.92
CA VAL A 53 -24.79 -7.44 -1.64
C VAL A 53 -25.67 -6.91 -2.78
N LEU A 54 -26.13 -5.68 -2.62
CA LEU A 54 -26.88 -4.96 -3.64
C LEU A 54 -25.93 -4.49 -4.73
N VAL A 55 -26.28 -4.80 -5.98
CA VAL A 55 -25.57 -4.31 -7.15
C VAL A 55 -26.40 -3.19 -7.78
N ALA A 56 -26.08 -1.93 -7.52
CA ALA A 56 -26.84 -0.80 -8.07
C ALA A 56 -26.31 -0.38 -9.45
N PHE A 57 -27.22 -0.14 -10.40
CA PHE A 57 -26.94 0.24 -11.79
C PHE A 57 -27.48 1.61 -12.19
N LYS A 58 -28.60 2.03 -11.61
CA LYS A 58 -29.28 3.31 -11.91
C LYS A 58 -29.65 4.03 -10.62
N SER A 59 -29.84 5.34 -10.71
CA SER A 59 -30.26 6.18 -9.57
C SER A 59 -31.53 5.65 -8.88
N LEU A 60 -32.47 5.08 -9.64
CA LEU A 60 -33.68 4.45 -9.10
C LEU A 60 -33.40 3.28 -8.14
N ASP A 61 -32.31 2.54 -8.30
CA ASP A 61 -32.00 1.39 -7.43
C ASP A 61 -31.70 1.85 -6.00
N PHE A 62 -31.02 2.99 -5.86
CA PHE A 62 -30.73 3.62 -4.58
C PHE A 62 -31.99 4.23 -3.95
N ILE A 63 -32.89 4.77 -4.78
CA ILE A 63 -34.19 5.29 -4.32
C ILE A 63 -35.04 4.14 -3.77
N TRP A 64 -35.11 3.01 -4.46
CA TRP A 64 -35.83 1.82 -3.98
C TRP A 64 -35.28 1.31 -2.64
N VAL A 65 -33.95 1.20 -2.49
CA VAL A 65 -33.34 0.80 -1.20
C VAL A 65 -33.62 1.81 -0.09
N LYS A 66 -33.57 3.11 -0.40
CA LYS A 66 -33.94 4.16 0.55
C LYS A 66 -35.40 4.05 0.98
N GLU A 67 -36.33 3.84 0.04
CA GLU A 67 -37.76 3.64 0.34
C GLU A 67 -37.99 2.38 1.18
N MET A 68 -37.25 1.29 0.93
CA MET A 68 -37.32 0.06 1.73
C MET A 68 -36.77 0.26 3.15
N LEU A 69 -35.66 0.98 3.31
CA LEU A 69 -35.07 1.32 4.60
C LEU A 69 -35.98 2.24 5.43
N LEU A 70 -36.63 3.21 4.76
CA LEU A 70 -37.51 4.20 5.40
C LEU A 70 -38.96 3.73 5.54
N LYS A 71 -39.32 2.55 4.99
CA LYS A 71 -40.68 1.97 4.99
C LYS A 71 -41.77 2.94 4.46
N THR A 72 -41.45 3.74 3.45
CA THR A 72 -42.36 4.75 2.89
C THR A 72 -43.43 4.14 1.97
N ARG A 73 -44.64 4.73 1.92
CA ARG A 73 -45.80 4.21 1.14
C ARG A 73 -45.76 4.55 -0.35
N THR A 74 -44.98 5.54 -0.78
CA THR A 74 -44.79 5.89 -2.19
C THR A 74 -43.69 5.01 -2.78
N LYS A 75 -44.05 3.81 -3.23
CA LYS A 75 -43.13 2.86 -3.85
C LYS A 75 -43.06 3.16 -5.33
N THR A 76 -41.96 3.71 -5.83
CA THR A 76 -41.82 4.06 -7.25
C THR A 76 -41.64 2.78 -8.09
N VAL A 77 -42.68 2.42 -8.86
CA VAL A 77 -42.70 1.19 -9.69
C VAL A 77 -42.28 1.47 -11.14
N GLN A 78 -42.21 2.74 -11.51
CA GLN A 78 -41.96 3.21 -12.88
C GLN A 78 -40.45 3.26 -13.13
N GLY A 79 -39.95 2.57 -14.18
CA GLY A 79 -38.53 2.52 -14.54
C GLY A 79 -37.79 1.23 -14.17
N PHE A 80 -38.46 0.27 -13.52
CA PHE A 80 -37.97 -1.10 -13.34
C PHE A 80 -38.55 -2.03 -14.42
N TRP A 81 -37.72 -2.86 -15.06
CA TRP A 81 -38.20 -3.76 -16.14
C TRP A 81 -39.05 -4.92 -15.60
N ARG A 82 -38.87 -5.27 -14.32
CA ARG A 82 -39.66 -6.23 -13.55
C ARG A 82 -39.91 -5.58 -12.19
N GLN A 83 -41.12 -5.71 -11.66
CA GLN A 83 -41.45 -5.03 -10.41
C GLN A 83 -40.60 -5.58 -9.25
N PRO A 84 -39.84 -4.72 -8.54
CA PRO A 84 -39.12 -5.13 -7.35
C PRO A 84 -40.12 -5.41 -6.21
N PRO A 85 -39.76 -6.22 -5.20
CA PRO A 85 -40.67 -6.52 -4.12
C PRO A 85 -41.06 -5.25 -3.36
N SER A 86 -42.34 -5.13 -3.06
CA SER A 86 -42.90 -3.98 -2.35
C SER A 86 -42.53 -4.02 -0.86
N GLU A 87 -42.27 -5.20 -0.30
CA GLU A 87 -41.74 -5.38 1.04
C GLU A 87 -40.55 -6.32 0.98
N TRP A 88 -39.47 -5.95 1.67
CA TRP A 88 -38.26 -6.75 1.73
C TRP A 88 -37.84 -6.97 3.18
N LYS A 89 -37.95 -8.22 3.67
CA LYS A 89 -37.66 -8.60 5.06
C LYS A 89 -36.21 -9.07 5.17
N TRP A 90 -35.29 -8.23 5.64
CA TRP A 90 -33.86 -8.58 5.68
C TRP A 90 -33.15 -7.99 6.90
N ASN A 91 -31.93 -8.43 7.20
CA ASN A 91 -31.15 -7.97 8.35
C ASN A 91 -30.17 -6.83 7.98
N ALA A 92 -30.46 -5.61 8.47
CA ALA A 92 -29.71 -4.36 8.29
C ALA A 92 -28.18 -4.51 8.29
N SER A 93 -27.65 -5.27 9.25
CA SER A 93 -26.22 -5.43 9.47
C SER A 93 -25.49 -6.26 8.40
N HIS A 94 -26.24 -7.04 7.60
CA HIS A 94 -25.74 -7.97 6.59
C HIS A 94 -25.93 -7.48 5.16
N LEU A 95 -26.44 -6.26 4.92
CA LEU A 95 -26.46 -5.66 3.59
C LEU A 95 -25.20 -4.84 3.34
N ARG A 96 -24.63 -4.99 2.15
CA ARG A 96 -23.61 -4.10 1.60
C ARG A 96 -24.06 -3.64 0.22
N ILE A 97 -23.59 -2.46 -0.18
CA ILE A 97 -23.79 -1.96 -1.54
C ILE A 97 -22.45 -2.10 -2.27
N LEU A 98 -22.46 -2.75 -3.43
CA LEU A 98 -21.27 -2.88 -4.26
C LEU A 98 -20.93 -1.50 -4.86
N HIS A 99 -19.67 -1.10 -4.77
CA HIS A 99 -19.23 0.20 -5.28
C HIS A 99 -19.45 0.32 -6.80
N PRO A 100 -20.14 1.37 -7.31
CA PRO A 100 -20.50 1.49 -8.73
C PRO A 100 -19.32 1.47 -9.72
N TYR A 101 -18.13 1.89 -9.27
CA TYR A 101 -16.90 1.78 -10.07
C TYR A 101 -16.59 0.33 -10.49
N VAL A 102 -16.84 -0.65 -9.61
CA VAL A 102 -16.55 -2.07 -9.89
C VAL A 102 -17.46 -2.62 -10.98
N THR A 103 -18.74 -2.24 -10.97
CA THR A 103 -19.69 -2.58 -12.04
C THR A 103 -19.37 -1.83 -13.34
N TYR A 104 -18.97 -0.57 -13.26
CA TYR A 104 -18.52 0.21 -14.43
C TYR A 104 -17.28 -0.41 -15.08
N GLU A 105 -16.23 -0.72 -14.31
CA GLU A 105 -14.98 -1.27 -14.83
C GLU A 105 -15.19 -2.65 -15.47
N ALA A 106 -15.96 -3.51 -14.80
CA ALA A 106 -16.34 -4.82 -15.36
C ALA A 106 -17.13 -4.66 -16.67
N THR A 107 -18.12 -3.76 -16.70
CA THR A 107 -18.95 -3.51 -17.88
C THR A 107 -18.15 -2.90 -19.03
N TYR A 108 -17.26 -1.95 -18.74
CA TYR A 108 -16.37 -1.32 -19.71
C TYR A 108 -15.42 -2.34 -20.36
N LYS A 109 -14.78 -3.21 -19.57
CA LYS A 109 -13.93 -4.30 -20.06
C LYS A 109 -14.71 -5.34 -20.89
N LEU A 110 -15.95 -5.64 -20.51
CA LEU A 110 -16.84 -6.54 -21.29
C LEU A 110 -17.33 -5.92 -22.60
N LEU A 111 -17.62 -4.62 -22.62
CA LEU A 111 -17.98 -3.88 -23.83
C LEU A 111 -16.82 -3.86 -24.85
N GLN A 112 -15.58 -4.06 -24.40
CA GLN A 112 -14.42 -4.26 -25.26
C GLN A 112 -14.28 -5.70 -25.81
N LEU A 113 -14.98 -6.69 -25.24
CA LEU A 113 -14.84 -8.12 -25.58
C LEU A 113 -15.80 -8.64 -26.67
N GLU A 114 -16.97 -8.02 -26.94
CA GLU A 114 -17.75 -8.34 -28.16
C GLU A 114 -18.88 -7.33 -28.51
N LYS A 115 -18.94 -6.93 -29.79
CA LYS A 115 -19.97 -6.07 -30.43
C LYS A 115 -21.03 -6.89 -31.21
N ARG A 116 -21.41 -8.09 -30.75
CA ARG A 116 -22.52 -8.86 -31.35
C ARG A 116 -23.75 -8.88 -30.45
N GLY A 117 -24.61 -7.88 -30.67
CA GLY A 117 -25.96 -7.78 -30.14
C GLY A 117 -26.06 -6.88 -28.91
N LYS A 118 -27.07 -6.01 -28.88
CA LYS A 118 -27.47 -5.27 -27.67
C LYS A 118 -27.73 -6.27 -26.54
N LYS A 119 -26.76 -6.47 -25.65
CA LYS A 119 -26.94 -7.26 -24.44
C LYS A 119 -26.24 -6.56 -23.29
N TYR A 120 -27.05 -6.16 -22.32
CA TYR A 120 -26.61 -5.66 -21.03
C TYR A 120 -25.85 -6.77 -20.29
N SER A 121 -24.85 -6.39 -19.50
CA SER A 121 -24.15 -7.27 -18.56
C SER A 121 -25.14 -7.86 -17.55
N THR A 122 -25.23 -9.19 -17.46
CA THR A 122 -26.08 -9.87 -16.47
C THR A 122 -25.39 -9.94 -15.11
N THR A 123 -26.15 -10.12 -14.01
CA THR A 123 -25.58 -10.34 -12.65
C THR A 123 -24.53 -11.46 -12.65
N GLY A 124 -24.74 -12.50 -13.46
CA GLY A 124 -23.82 -13.64 -13.59
C GLY A 124 -22.46 -13.27 -14.15
N ILE A 125 -22.44 -12.41 -15.15
CA ILE A 125 -21.19 -11.94 -15.75
C ILE A 125 -20.43 -10.99 -14.80
N ILE A 126 -21.15 -10.18 -14.02
CA ILE A 126 -20.56 -9.30 -13.00
C ILE A 126 -19.97 -10.14 -11.86
N ALA A 127 -20.69 -11.14 -11.38
CA ALA A 127 -20.20 -12.02 -10.32
C ALA A 127 -19.01 -12.87 -10.76
N LEU A 128 -18.99 -13.36 -12.00
CA LEU A 128 -17.85 -14.09 -12.56
C LEU A 128 -16.62 -13.17 -12.67
N ASN A 129 -16.79 -11.95 -13.19
CA ASN A 129 -15.68 -10.98 -13.24
C ASN A 129 -15.18 -10.61 -11.85
N LEU A 130 -16.10 -10.35 -10.92
CA LEU A 130 -15.79 -10.07 -9.52
C LEU A 130 -14.99 -11.23 -8.91
N ALA A 131 -15.47 -12.48 -9.03
CA ALA A 131 -14.76 -13.67 -8.56
C ALA A 131 -13.37 -13.82 -9.20
N LEU A 132 -13.24 -13.64 -10.52
CA LEU A 132 -11.95 -13.73 -11.22
C LEU A 132 -10.95 -12.61 -10.84
N HIS A 133 -11.42 -11.47 -10.34
CA HIS A 133 -10.57 -10.38 -9.87
C HIS A 133 -10.15 -10.57 -8.40
N ILE A 134 -10.95 -11.28 -7.61
CA ILE A 134 -10.71 -11.47 -6.17
C ILE A 134 -9.95 -12.76 -5.89
N CYS A 135 -10.10 -13.76 -6.76
CA CYS A 135 -9.75 -15.13 -6.46
C CYS A 135 -8.71 -15.64 -7.46
N HIS A 136 -7.67 -16.28 -6.93
CA HIS A 136 -6.64 -16.94 -7.74
C HIS A 136 -7.20 -18.14 -8.53
N GLU A 137 -8.23 -18.78 -7.98
CA GLU A 137 -8.94 -19.91 -8.56
C GLU A 137 -10.44 -19.75 -8.29
N VAL A 138 -11.27 -20.03 -9.30
CA VAL A 138 -12.73 -19.88 -9.26
C VAL A 138 -13.37 -21.16 -9.78
N ASN A 139 -13.99 -21.93 -8.89
CA ASN A 139 -14.78 -23.10 -9.27
C ASN A 139 -16.22 -22.69 -9.54
N ILE A 140 -16.77 -23.09 -10.68
CA ILE A 140 -18.16 -22.75 -11.08
C ILE A 140 -19.05 -23.97 -10.84
N ILE A 141 -20.08 -23.77 -10.03
CA ILE A 141 -21.11 -24.78 -9.75
C ILE A 141 -22.42 -24.27 -10.33
N GLY A 142 -23.11 -25.08 -11.14
CA GLY A 142 -24.40 -24.74 -11.73
C GLY A 142 -25.54 -25.60 -11.21
N PHE A 143 -26.68 -24.97 -10.95
CA PHE A 143 -27.96 -25.61 -10.63
C PHE A 143 -28.89 -25.49 -11.85
N GLY A 144 -29.48 -26.60 -12.29
CA GLY A 144 -30.57 -26.57 -13.27
C GLY A 144 -31.88 -26.11 -12.63
N TYR A 145 -32.83 -25.57 -13.41
CA TYR A 145 -34.22 -25.49 -12.95
C TYR A 145 -34.80 -26.91 -13.00
N PRO A 146 -35.11 -27.54 -11.86
CA PRO A 146 -36.00 -28.69 -11.92
C PRO A 146 -37.35 -28.23 -12.49
N ASP A 147 -37.94 -29.04 -13.37
CA ASP A 147 -39.37 -28.93 -13.62
C ASP A 147 -40.11 -29.06 -12.27
N LYS A 148 -41.27 -28.42 -12.12
CA LYS A 148 -42.02 -28.31 -10.84
C LYS A 148 -42.32 -29.63 -10.10
N HIS A 149 -41.95 -30.78 -10.67
CA HIS A 149 -42.20 -32.12 -10.16
C HIS A 149 -40.96 -33.02 -10.08
N ASP A 150 -39.73 -32.49 -10.23
CA ASP A 150 -38.53 -33.34 -10.18
C ASP A 150 -37.45 -32.81 -9.22
N ASN A 151 -37.34 -33.41 -8.04
CA ASN A 151 -36.30 -33.07 -7.05
C ASN A 151 -34.98 -33.84 -7.27
N THR A 152 -34.80 -34.52 -8.42
CA THR A 152 -33.64 -35.41 -8.65
C THR A 152 -32.55 -34.82 -9.54
N THR A 153 -32.67 -33.56 -9.95
CA THR A 153 -31.70 -32.95 -10.87
C THR A 153 -30.31 -32.80 -10.20
N PRO A 154 -29.26 -33.45 -10.72
CA PRO A 154 -27.94 -33.42 -10.08
C PRO A 154 -27.26 -32.06 -10.25
N VAL A 155 -26.47 -31.67 -9.23
CA VAL A 155 -25.59 -30.50 -9.27
C VAL A 155 -24.51 -30.70 -10.34
N HIS A 156 -24.32 -29.71 -11.22
CA HIS A 156 -23.27 -29.77 -12.23
C HIS A 156 -22.02 -29.02 -11.76
N TYR A 157 -20.94 -29.77 -11.53
CA TYR A 157 -19.62 -29.22 -11.25
C TYR A 157 -18.87 -29.00 -12.57
N TYR A 158 -18.48 -27.75 -12.84
CA TYR A 158 -17.62 -27.43 -13.98
C TYR A 158 -16.17 -27.41 -13.51
N ASP A 159 -15.52 -28.58 -13.51
CA ASP A 159 -14.08 -28.69 -13.33
C ASP A 159 -13.36 -28.64 -14.71
N THR A 160 -12.13 -28.16 -14.70
CA THR A 160 -11.24 -28.03 -15.86
C THR A 160 -11.00 -29.34 -16.62
N GLU A 161 -11.22 -30.51 -16.00
CA GLU A 161 -11.03 -31.83 -16.63
C GLU A 161 -12.27 -32.41 -17.35
N HIS A 162 -13.47 -31.88 -17.13
CA HIS A 162 -14.71 -32.44 -17.71
C HIS A 162 -15.51 -31.49 -18.61
N LEU A 163 -14.94 -30.34 -18.98
CA LEU A 163 -15.37 -29.55 -20.14
C LEU A 163 -14.78 -30.13 -21.44
N SER A 164 -15.07 -31.40 -21.71
CA SER A 164 -14.73 -32.09 -22.96
C SER A 164 -15.68 -31.66 -24.09
N GLN A 165 -15.56 -30.39 -24.49
CA GLN A 165 -15.74 -29.82 -25.84
C GLN A 165 -16.06 -28.32 -25.70
N GLY A 166 -15.01 -27.51 -25.82
CA GLY A 166 -15.13 -26.08 -26.12
C GLY A 166 -15.29 -25.17 -24.91
N VAL A 167 -14.14 -24.80 -24.32
CA VAL A 167 -13.70 -23.42 -23.96
C VAL A 167 -12.61 -23.57 -22.90
N ILE A 168 -11.34 -23.37 -23.31
CA ILE A 168 -10.20 -23.30 -22.41
C ILE A 168 -10.02 -21.84 -22.00
N ALA A 169 -10.19 -21.54 -20.71
CA ALA A 169 -9.81 -20.25 -20.13
C ALA A 169 -8.29 -20.25 -19.87
N LYS A 170 -7.57 -19.28 -20.44
CA LYS A 170 -6.31 -18.76 -19.88
C LYS A 170 -6.60 -17.34 -19.40
N GLN A 171 -5.94 -16.93 -18.31
CA GLN A 171 -6.10 -15.66 -17.61
C GLN A 171 -6.36 -14.47 -18.54
N GLY A 172 -7.43 -13.71 -18.26
CA GLY A 172 -7.65 -12.37 -18.80
C GLY A 172 -8.78 -12.15 -19.81
N THR A 173 -9.55 -13.17 -20.22
CA THR A 173 -10.73 -12.95 -21.09
C THR A 173 -11.95 -13.71 -20.59
N ALA A 174 -12.99 -12.96 -20.19
CA ALA A 174 -14.32 -13.50 -19.92
C ALA A 174 -14.89 -14.11 -21.22
N VAL A 175 -15.00 -15.43 -21.27
CA VAL A 175 -15.75 -16.10 -22.34
C VAL A 175 -17.20 -16.14 -21.93
N ALA A 176 -18.07 -15.48 -22.71
CA ALA A 176 -19.50 -15.63 -22.56
C ALA A 176 -19.89 -17.11 -22.76
N LEU A 177 -20.57 -17.70 -21.78
CA LEU A 177 -21.17 -19.01 -21.89
C LEU A 177 -22.00 -19.08 -23.20
N PRO A 178 -21.90 -20.16 -24.00
CA PRO A 178 -22.68 -20.29 -25.22
C PRO A 178 -24.17 -20.21 -24.91
N LYS A 179 -24.96 -19.66 -25.84
CA LYS A 179 -26.43 -19.60 -25.77
C LYS A 179 -27.01 -21.01 -25.59
N THR A 180 -27.20 -21.46 -24.35
CA THR A 180 -28.17 -22.51 -24.04
C THR A 180 -29.56 -21.88 -24.08
N LYS A 181 -30.47 -22.50 -24.83
CA LYS A 181 -31.86 -22.07 -24.97
C LYS A 181 -32.50 -21.98 -23.58
N LYS A 182 -33.13 -20.84 -23.27
CA LYS A 182 -34.17 -20.63 -22.23
C LYS A 182 -34.25 -21.70 -21.13
N THR A 183 -33.22 -21.84 -20.31
CA THR A 183 -33.30 -22.41 -18.96
C THR A 183 -32.37 -21.57 -18.10
N GLY A 184 -32.90 -20.88 -17.09
CA GLY A 184 -32.04 -20.08 -16.21
C GLY A 184 -31.19 -21.03 -15.37
N ALA A 185 -29.87 -20.90 -15.45
CA ALA A 185 -28.96 -21.59 -14.55
C ALA A 185 -28.67 -20.66 -13.37
N GLU A 186 -28.69 -21.20 -12.16
CA GLU A 186 -28.23 -20.51 -10.96
C GLU A 186 -26.77 -20.93 -10.74
N LEU A 187 -25.83 -19.99 -10.57
CA LEU A 187 -24.40 -20.29 -10.46
C LEU A 187 -23.85 -19.86 -9.09
N ALA A 188 -22.98 -20.67 -8.53
CA ALA A 188 -22.18 -20.37 -7.35
C ALA A 188 -20.68 -20.49 -7.67
N PHE A 189 -19.86 -19.65 -7.03
CA PHE A 189 -18.41 -19.59 -7.20
C PHE A 189 -17.68 -19.83 -5.89
N ALA A 190 -16.65 -20.68 -5.86
CA ALA A 190 -15.80 -20.89 -4.68
C ALA A 190 -14.38 -20.34 -4.89
N CYS A 191 -13.83 -19.67 -3.87
CA CYS A 191 -12.61 -18.85 -3.95
C CYS A 191 -11.55 -19.19 -2.89
N ARG A 192 -10.26 -18.98 -3.21
CA ARG A 192 -9.12 -19.03 -2.25
C ARG A 192 -8.23 -17.75 -2.34
N THR A 193 -8.41 -16.83 -1.37
CA THR A 193 -7.61 -15.62 -0.93
C THR A 193 -7.07 -14.56 -1.94
N PRO A 194 -6.83 -13.26 -1.55
CA PRO A 194 -7.47 -12.44 -0.52
C PRO A 194 -8.04 -11.06 -0.98
N THR A 195 -9.02 -10.59 -0.17
CA THR A 195 -9.51 -9.21 0.14
C THR A 195 -10.26 -8.34 -0.89
N VAL A 196 -11.51 -7.98 -0.53
CA VAL A 196 -12.37 -6.95 -1.18
C VAL A 196 -12.80 -5.91 -0.15
N VAL A 197 -12.85 -4.65 -0.56
CA VAL A 197 -13.39 -3.54 0.23
C VAL A 197 -14.89 -3.38 -0.06
N PHE A 198 -15.74 -3.56 0.94
CA PHE A 198 -17.15 -3.15 0.90
C PHE A 198 -17.33 -1.93 1.79
N SER A 199 -18.08 -0.92 1.35
CA SER A 199 -18.45 0.20 2.22
C SER A 199 -19.54 -0.25 3.21
N PRO A 200 -19.39 -0.01 4.52
CA PRO A 200 -20.51 -0.12 5.45
C PRO A 200 -21.53 0.98 5.16
N VAL A 201 -22.81 0.70 5.40
CA VAL A 201 -23.85 1.74 5.44
C VAL A 201 -23.71 2.46 6.78
N ALA A 202 -22.83 3.46 6.85
CA ALA A 202 -22.73 4.36 7.98
C ALA A 202 -23.56 5.62 7.68
N PHE A 203 -24.71 5.75 8.35
CA PHE A 203 -25.43 7.02 8.42
C PHE A 203 -24.71 7.92 9.43
N LEU A 204 -24.09 9.00 8.95
CA LEU A 204 -23.81 10.19 9.76
C LEU A 204 -24.99 11.15 9.58
N PRO A 205 -25.60 11.63 10.68
CA PRO A 205 -26.75 12.54 10.63
C PRO A 205 -26.24 13.97 10.47
N THR A 206 -26.12 14.46 9.24
CA THR A 206 -26.15 15.90 8.95
C THR A 206 -26.80 16.12 7.60
N VAL A 207 -28.13 16.01 7.56
CA VAL A 207 -28.91 16.71 6.54
C VAL A 207 -29.84 17.65 7.29
N ILE A 208 -29.38 18.90 7.32
CA ILE A 208 -30.15 20.10 7.58
C ILE A 208 -31.41 20.05 6.69
N SER A 209 -32.54 20.31 7.32
CA SER A 209 -33.85 20.66 6.77
C SER A 209 -33.91 20.93 5.25
N LEU A 210 -34.55 20.03 4.51
CA LEU A 210 -35.20 20.35 3.24
C LEU A 210 -36.59 20.93 3.53
N GLU A 211 -36.64 22.23 3.82
CA GLU A 211 -37.81 23.01 3.44
C GLU A 211 -37.67 23.45 1.98
N LYS A 212 -38.64 23.03 1.17
CA LYS A 212 -39.09 23.58 -0.12
C LYS A 212 -38.03 24.23 -1.04
N GLY A 213 -37.64 23.45 -2.04
CA GLY A 213 -37.61 23.89 -3.45
C GLY A 213 -36.44 24.76 -3.91
N VAL A 214 -35.30 24.14 -4.28
CA VAL A 214 -34.45 24.50 -5.44
C VAL A 214 -33.68 23.22 -5.83
N SER A 215 -33.71 22.84 -7.11
CA SER A 215 -32.88 21.77 -7.67
C SER A 215 -31.45 22.28 -7.85
N TYR A 216 -30.49 21.84 -7.04
CA TYR A 216 -29.07 22.06 -7.34
C TYR A 216 -28.64 21.02 -8.39
N LEU A 217 -28.39 21.46 -9.62
CA LEU A 217 -27.58 20.72 -10.60
C LEU A 217 -26.20 20.50 -9.97
N ALA A 218 -25.66 19.29 -10.07
CA ALA A 218 -24.30 19.02 -9.63
C ALA A 218 -23.33 19.87 -10.48
N PRO A 219 -22.34 20.55 -9.86
CA PRO A 219 -21.39 21.38 -10.59
C PRO A 219 -20.44 20.52 -11.43
N CYS A 220 -19.85 21.12 -12.48
CA CYS A 220 -18.81 20.48 -13.26
C CYS A 220 -17.62 20.06 -12.38
N THR A 221 -16.99 18.93 -12.73
CA THR A 221 -15.81 18.42 -12.02
C THR A 221 -14.56 19.11 -12.53
N GLU A 222 -13.75 19.66 -11.62
CA GLU A 222 -12.44 20.22 -11.93
C GLU A 222 -11.37 19.12 -11.86
N GLU A 223 -10.68 18.83 -12.97
CA GLU A 223 -9.59 17.85 -13.00
C GLU A 223 -8.21 18.49 -12.81
N ILE A 224 -8.01 19.63 -13.46
CA ILE A 224 -6.80 20.45 -13.35
C ILE A 224 -7.28 21.85 -13.07
N THR A 225 -6.79 22.41 -11.96
CA THR A 225 -7.22 23.69 -11.42
C THR A 225 -7.17 24.78 -12.48
N ASN A 226 -8.31 25.44 -12.75
CA ASN A 226 -8.50 26.51 -13.74
C ASN A 226 -8.14 26.17 -15.21
N VAL A 227 -7.92 24.89 -15.55
CA VAL A 227 -7.45 24.47 -16.89
C VAL A 227 -8.42 23.48 -17.53
N THR A 228 -8.84 22.44 -16.79
CA THR A 228 -9.65 21.33 -17.33
C THR A 228 -10.90 21.12 -16.50
N TYR A 229 -12.06 21.26 -17.15
CA TYR A 229 -13.37 21.02 -16.55
C TYR A 229 -14.15 19.94 -17.30
N ARG A 230 -14.68 18.99 -16.53
CA ARG A 230 -15.55 17.91 -17.03
C ARG A 230 -16.99 18.18 -16.59
N CYS A 231 -17.84 18.47 -17.57
CA CYS A 231 -19.25 18.78 -17.40
C CYS A 231 -20.16 17.70 -18.04
N MET A 232 -19.68 16.46 -18.18
CA MET A 232 -20.38 15.38 -18.88
C MET A 232 -21.67 14.95 -18.17
N GLU A 233 -22.74 14.75 -18.95
CA GLU A 233 -24.02 14.15 -18.49
C GLU A 233 -24.70 14.91 -17.34
N LEU A 234 -24.55 16.23 -17.30
CA LEU A 234 -25.13 17.10 -16.26
C LEU A 234 -26.48 17.72 -16.66
N ASN A 235 -27.03 17.34 -17.82
CA ASN A 235 -28.26 17.90 -18.37
C ASN A 235 -28.21 19.44 -18.55
N LEU A 236 -27.03 19.95 -18.93
CA LEU A 236 -26.79 21.37 -19.15
C LEU A 236 -27.40 21.85 -20.47
N SER A 237 -27.88 23.09 -20.47
CA SER A 237 -28.36 23.78 -21.67
C SER A 237 -27.32 24.76 -22.24
N GLY A 238 -26.09 24.78 -21.71
CA GLY A 238 -25.06 25.76 -22.05
C GLY A 238 -23.82 25.63 -21.18
N VAL A 239 -22.85 26.54 -21.39
CA VAL A 239 -21.65 26.64 -20.54
C VAL A 239 -22.06 27.22 -19.18
N PRO A 240 -21.81 26.54 -18.04
CA PRO A 240 -22.14 27.06 -16.72
C PRO A 240 -21.33 28.33 -16.39
N ALA A 241 -21.94 29.25 -15.64
CA ALA A 241 -21.33 30.55 -15.29
C ALA A 241 -20.12 30.41 -14.34
N GLU A 242 -20.02 29.28 -13.64
CA GLU A 242 -18.95 28.96 -12.70
C GLU A 242 -17.64 28.56 -13.40
N ILE A 243 -17.66 28.30 -14.71
CA ILE A 243 -16.47 27.93 -15.47
C ILE A 243 -15.60 29.17 -15.71
N PRO A 244 -14.32 29.16 -15.29
CA PRO A 244 -13.44 30.30 -15.48
C PRO A 244 -13.16 30.57 -16.97
N PRO A 245 -13.00 31.85 -17.37
CA PRO A 245 -12.67 32.21 -18.76
C PRO A 245 -11.26 31.76 -19.18
N SER A 246 -10.39 31.40 -18.23
CA SER A 246 -9.05 30.84 -18.48
C SER A 246 -9.05 29.36 -18.87
N THR A 247 -10.22 28.71 -18.85
CA THR A 247 -10.36 27.28 -19.15
C THR A 247 -9.84 26.95 -20.55
N GLN A 248 -8.99 25.92 -20.63
CA GLN A 248 -8.39 25.46 -21.89
C GLN A 248 -9.04 24.19 -22.42
N ASN A 249 -9.49 23.30 -21.53
CA ASN A 249 -10.10 22.03 -21.90
C ASN A 249 -11.49 21.93 -21.27
N LEU A 250 -12.51 21.80 -22.11
CA LEU A 250 -13.89 21.71 -21.65
C LEU A 250 -14.59 20.51 -22.31
N ASP A 251 -15.09 19.61 -21.47
CA ASP A 251 -15.92 18.49 -21.89
C ASP A 251 -17.38 18.75 -21.50
N LEU A 252 -18.23 19.02 -22.51
CA LEU A 252 -19.67 19.21 -22.38
C LEU A 252 -20.47 18.02 -22.92
N SER A 253 -19.82 16.88 -23.13
CA SER A 253 -20.45 15.73 -23.78
C SER A 253 -21.71 15.24 -23.04
N PHE A 254 -22.64 14.67 -23.81
CA PHE A 254 -23.91 14.11 -23.33
C PHE A 254 -24.87 15.13 -22.67
N ASN A 255 -24.73 16.43 -22.94
CA ASN A 255 -25.67 17.46 -22.50
C ASN A 255 -26.64 17.88 -23.62
N PRO A 256 -27.93 18.15 -23.35
CA PRO A 256 -28.88 18.54 -24.39
C PRO A 256 -28.72 20.02 -24.80
N LEU A 257 -27.69 20.33 -25.59
CA LEU A 257 -27.46 21.70 -26.08
C LEU A 257 -28.40 22.10 -27.21
N GLU A 258 -28.88 21.12 -28.00
CA GLU A 258 -29.86 21.25 -29.09
C GLU A 258 -29.44 22.13 -30.29
N SER A 259 -29.00 23.37 -30.07
CA SER A 259 -28.58 24.31 -31.11
C SER A 259 -27.44 25.21 -30.62
N LEU A 260 -26.44 25.44 -31.48
CA LEU A 260 -25.36 26.39 -31.20
C LEU A 260 -25.61 27.69 -31.98
N THR A 261 -26.02 28.73 -31.26
CA THR A 261 -26.24 30.07 -31.80
C THR A 261 -24.93 30.84 -31.99
N SER A 262 -24.94 31.97 -32.69
CA SER A 262 -23.77 32.85 -32.77
C SER A 262 -23.22 33.23 -31.38
N ASN A 263 -21.89 33.29 -31.22
CA ASN A 263 -21.20 33.65 -29.96
C ASN A 263 -21.48 32.73 -28.75
N TYR A 264 -21.82 31.46 -28.98
CA TYR A 264 -22.25 30.52 -27.93
C TYR A 264 -21.21 30.32 -26.80
N PHE A 265 -19.92 30.35 -27.14
CA PHE A 265 -18.81 30.06 -26.22
C PHE A 265 -18.05 31.30 -25.73
N SER A 266 -18.68 32.49 -25.80
CA SER A 266 -18.06 33.76 -25.39
C SER A 266 -17.57 33.83 -23.94
N ALA A 267 -18.14 32.99 -23.06
CA ALA A 267 -17.69 32.88 -21.66
C ALA A 267 -16.31 32.20 -21.48
N VAL A 268 -15.84 31.45 -22.48
CA VAL A 268 -14.63 30.60 -22.40
C VAL A 268 -13.71 30.80 -23.62
N PRO A 269 -13.16 32.00 -23.85
CA PRO A 269 -12.40 32.33 -25.06
C PRO A 269 -11.01 31.65 -25.12
N ALA A 270 -10.49 31.15 -24.00
CA ALA A 270 -9.16 30.54 -23.91
C ALA A 270 -9.11 29.05 -24.34
N LEU A 271 -10.23 28.47 -24.80
CA LEU A 271 -10.33 27.05 -25.12
C LEU A 271 -9.34 26.61 -26.21
N ARG A 272 -8.74 25.44 -25.97
CA ARG A 272 -7.88 24.67 -26.87
C ARG A 272 -8.49 23.32 -27.22
N PHE A 273 -9.28 22.74 -26.32
CA PHE A 273 -10.00 21.48 -26.51
C PHE A 273 -11.46 21.64 -26.12
N LEU A 274 -12.36 21.24 -27.00
CA LEU A 274 -13.81 21.26 -26.76
C LEU A 274 -14.46 19.96 -27.23
N ASP A 275 -15.11 19.24 -26.31
CA ASP A 275 -15.89 18.04 -26.60
C ASP A 275 -17.40 18.31 -26.47
N LEU A 276 -18.11 18.15 -27.58
CA LEU A 276 -19.56 18.29 -27.72
C LEU A 276 -20.23 16.97 -28.14
N THR A 277 -19.60 15.83 -27.85
CA THR A 277 -20.09 14.50 -28.21
C THR A 277 -21.51 14.29 -27.67
N ARG A 278 -22.43 13.83 -28.53
CA ARG A 278 -23.82 13.48 -28.19
C ARG A 278 -24.58 14.59 -27.47
N CYS A 279 -24.36 15.84 -27.88
CA CYS A 279 -25.05 16.99 -27.31
C CYS A 279 -26.43 17.28 -27.92
N ARG A 280 -26.94 16.37 -28.77
CA ARG A 280 -28.19 16.50 -29.54
C ARG A 280 -28.23 17.76 -30.42
N ILE A 281 -27.07 18.26 -30.82
CA ILE A 281 -26.96 19.46 -31.65
C ILE A 281 -27.55 19.16 -33.02
N GLN A 282 -28.52 19.98 -33.42
CA GLN A 282 -29.25 19.88 -34.68
C GLN A 282 -28.82 20.98 -35.66
N THR A 283 -28.53 22.17 -35.12
CA THR A 283 -28.14 23.35 -35.89
C THR A 283 -26.88 23.98 -35.31
N ILE A 284 -25.96 24.39 -36.18
CA ILE A 284 -24.83 25.24 -35.83
C ILE A 284 -24.92 26.47 -36.73
N GLU A 285 -25.19 27.62 -36.13
CA GLU A 285 -25.33 28.90 -36.82
C GLU A 285 -23.98 29.48 -37.27
N ASP A 286 -24.02 30.49 -38.13
CA ASP A 286 -22.85 31.27 -38.47
C ASP A 286 -22.25 31.91 -37.23
N TYR A 287 -20.91 31.90 -37.14
CA TYR A 287 -20.15 32.47 -36.02
C TYR A 287 -20.47 31.84 -34.64
N ALA A 288 -20.93 30.58 -34.60
CA ALA A 288 -21.17 29.89 -33.32
C ALA A 288 -19.92 29.78 -32.43
N PHE A 289 -18.73 29.71 -33.03
CA PHE A 289 -17.44 29.62 -32.35
C PHE A 289 -16.59 30.90 -32.48
N GLU A 290 -17.23 32.07 -32.57
CA GLU A 290 -16.57 33.34 -32.94
C GLU A 290 -15.32 33.67 -32.11
N ASP A 291 -15.38 33.50 -30.79
CA ASP A 291 -14.28 33.85 -29.86
C ASP A 291 -13.18 32.78 -29.74
N LEU A 292 -13.37 31.58 -30.32
CA LEU A 292 -12.51 30.41 -30.08
C LEU A 292 -11.30 30.33 -31.02
N HIS A 293 -10.54 31.42 -31.17
CA HIS A 293 -9.40 31.51 -32.08
C HIS A 293 -8.24 30.56 -31.72
N ASN A 294 -8.11 30.17 -30.45
CA ASN A 294 -7.06 29.30 -29.93
C ASN A 294 -7.44 27.81 -29.94
N LEU A 295 -8.64 27.47 -30.41
CA LEU A 295 -9.13 26.09 -30.36
C LEU A 295 -8.31 25.20 -31.29
N LEU A 296 -7.75 24.12 -30.74
CA LEU A 296 -6.92 23.16 -31.46
C LEU A 296 -7.71 21.91 -31.84
N THR A 297 -8.61 21.45 -30.96
CA THR A 297 -9.41 20.23 -31.15
C THR A 297 -10.88 20.52 -30.89
N LEU A 298 -11.73 20.18 -31.86
CA LEU A 298 -13.18 20.21 -31.76
C LEU A 298 -13.76 18.81 -32.04
N ILE A 299 -14.57 18.31 -31.12
CA ILE A 299 -15.26 17.02 -31.23
C ILE A 299 -16.78 17.26 -31.26
N LEU A 300 -17.42 16.83 -32.34
CA LEU A 300 -18.86 16.96 -32.59
C LEU A 300 -19.59 15.61 -32.64
N THR A 301 -18.91 14.52 -32.31
CA THR A 301 -19.39 13.14 -32.53
C THR A 301 -20.85 12.89 -32.11
N ALA A 302 -21.62 12.25 -33.01
CA ALA A 302 -22.97 11.76 -32.80
C ALA A 302 -23.97 12.86 -32.44
N ASN A 303 -23.90 13.99 -33.17
CA ASN A 303 -24.90 15.04 -33.16
C ASN A 303 -25.75 14.99 -34.44
N PRO A 304 -27.09 14.97 -34.35
CA PRO A 304 -27.98 14.84 -35.51
C PRO A 304 -28.08 16.15 -36.31
N LEU A 305 -26.97 16.63 -36.86
CA LEU A 305 -26.92 17.88 -37.62
C LEU A 305 -27.79 17.78 -38.86
N TRP A 306 -28.68 18.76 -39.04
CA TRP A 306 -29.42 18.96 -40.29
C TRP A 306 -29.09 20.32 -40.93
N HIS A 307 -28.56 21.27 -40.16
CA HIS A 307 -28.10 22.57 -40.65
C HIS A 307 -26.72 22.94 -40.09
N LEU A 308 -25.82 23.33 -40.98
CA LEU A 308 -24.49 23.85 -40.67
C LEU A 308 -24.28 25.14 -41.48
N GLY A 309 -24.15 26.28 -40.79
CA GLY A 309 -23.97 27.58 -41.42
C GLY A 309 -22.65 27.66 -42.20
N PRO A 310 -22.59 28.36 -43.35
CA PRO A 310 -21.38 28.48 -44.18
C PRO A 310 -20.21 29.17 -43.47
N LYS A 311 -20.47 29.90 -42.38
CA LYS A 311 -19.46 30.55 -41.52
C LYS A 311 -19.43 29.98 -40.11
N ALA A 312 -20.00 28.79 -39.89
CA ALA A 312 -20.01 28.14 -38.57
C ALA A 312 -18.59 27.99 -37.99
N PHE A 313 -17.63 27.55 -38.78
CA PHE A 313 -16.23 27.34 -38.35
C PHE A 313 -15.29 28.50 -38.70
N TYR A 314 -15.80 29.67 -39.08
CA TYR A 314 -15.00 30.75 -39.67
C TYR A 314 -13.84 31.22 -38.77
N SER A 315 -14.10 31.38 -37.47
CA SER A 315 -13.14 31.93 -36.50
C SER A 315 -12.12 30.93 -35.94
N LEU A 316 -12.24 29.63 -36.27
CA LEU A 316 -11.40 28.55 -35.72
C LEU A 316 -10.01 28.48 -36.40
N THR A 317 -9.29 29.60 -36.42
CA THR A 317 -8.06 29.77 -37.21
C THR A 317 -6.87 28.91 -36.77
N SER A 318 -6.90 28.37 -35.54
CA SER A 318 -5.84 27.50 -35.00
C SER A 318 -6.20 26.01 -35.03
N LEU A 319 -7.36 25.64 -35.58
CA LEU A 319 -7.89 24.29 -35.47
C LEU A 319 -6.97 23.29 -36.18
N GLN A 320 -6.56 22.26 -35.45
CA GLN A 320 -5.70 21.17 -35.94
C GLN A 320 -6.49 19.88 -36.13
N LYS A 321 -7.52 19.65 -35.31
CA LYS A 321 -8.29 18.41 -35.32
C LYS A 321 -9.79 18.68 -35.28
N LEU A 322 -10.50 18.18 -36.27
CA LEU A 322 -11.95 18.18 -36.34
C LEU A 322 -12.48 16.74 -36.40
N VAL A 323 -13.26 16.37 -35.39
CA VAL A 323 -13.93 15.06 -35.32
C VAL A 323 -15.43 15.28 -35.48
N ALA A 324 -15.95 14.95 -36.65
CA ALA A 324 -17.35 15.07 -37.00
C ALA A 324 -17.95 13.70 -37.39
N VAL A 325 -18.01 12.78 -36.43
CA VAL A 325 -18.34 11.36 -36.63
C VAL A 325 -19.80 11.10 -36.29
N GLU A 326 -20.56 10.40 -37.14
CA GLU A 326 -22.00 10.16 -36.90
C GLU A 326 -22.83 11.46 -36.83
N ASP A 327 -22.47 12.46 -37.64
CA ASP A 327 -23.07 13.79 -37.65
C ASP A 327 -24.00 14.05 -38.83
N ASN A 328 -24.46 12.98 -39.50
CA ASN A 328 -25.38 13.02 -40.63
C ASN A 328 -24.85 13.80 -41.86
N ILE A 329 -23.54 13.98 -41.97
CA ILE A 329 -22.90 14.64 -43.11
C ILE A 329 -23.11 13.80 -44.38
N SER A 330 -23.63 14.41 -45.45
CA SER A 330 -23.95 13.70 -46.70
C SER A 330 -22.94 13.96 -47.82
N SER A 331 -22.26 15.09 -47.81
CA SER A 331 -21.19 15.42 -48.76
C SER A 331 -20.06 16.16 -48.07
N LEU A 332 -18.83 15.92 -48.50
CA LEU A 332 -17.69 16.74 -48.07
C LEU A 332 -17.85 18.18 -48.53
N ALA A 333 -18.46 18.43 -49.69
CA ALA A 333 -18.63 19.78 -50.23
C ALA A 333 -19.46 20.71 -49.32
N ASP A 334 -20.31 20.12 -48.46
CA ASP A 334 -21.16 20.86 -47.52
C ASP A 334 -20.40 21.28 -46.24
N LEU A 335 -19.15 20.84 -46.06
CA LEU A 335 -18.33 21.21 -44.90
C LEU A 335 -17.58 22.52 -45.15
N PRO A 336 -17.89 23.61 -44.42
CA PRO A 336 -17.23 24.90 -44.58
C PRO A 336 -15.88 24.93 -43.84
N ILE A 337 -14.92 24.14 -44.30
CA ILE A 337 -13.58 23.99 -43.69
C ILE A 337 -12.45 24.53 -44.57
N GLY A 338 -12.75 25.06 -45.75
CA GLY A 338 -11.76 25.45 -46.75
C GLY A 338 -10.77 26.54 -46.32
N HIS A 339 -11.10 27.33 -45.29
CA HIS A 339 -10.25 28.36 -44.69
C HIS A 339 -9.38 27.85 -43.53
N LEU A 340 -9.57 26.61 -43.07
CA LEU A 340 -8.86 26.03 -41.93
C LEU A 340 -7.47 25.50 -42.34
N HIS A 341 -6.55 26.40 -42.68
CA HIS A 341 -5.23 26.04 -43.20
C HIS A 341 -4.40 25.18 -42.23
N THR A 342 -4.60 25.35 -40.91
CA THR A 342 -3.88 24.62 -39.84
C THR A 342 -4.37 23.19 -39.62
N LEU A 343 -5.46 22.77 -40.28
CA LEU A 343 -6.10 21.49 -40.03
C LEU A 343 -5.17 20.33 -40.41
N GLN A 344 -4.94 19.42 -39.47
CA GLN A 344 -4.08 18.25 -39.60
C GLN A 344 -4.89 16.94 -39.66
N GLU A 345 -5.99 16.86 -38.89
CA GLU A 345 -6.85 15.67 -38.83
C GLU A 345 -8.31 16.03 -39.09
N LEU A 346 -8.91 15.37 -40.07
CA LEU A 346 -10.35 15.41 -40.34
C LEU A 346 -10.92 14.00 -40.24
N ASN A 347 -11.80 13.78 -39.27
CA ASN A 347 -12.50 12.52 -39.10
C ASN A 347 -14.00 12.69 -39.32
N VAL A 348 -14.48 12.19 -40.45
CA VAL A 348 -15.89 12.21 -40.86
C VAL A 348 -16.45 10.79 -40.97
N ALA A 349 -16.00 9.89 -40.09
CA ALA A 349 -16.45 8.51 -40.08
C ALA A 349 -17.94 8.37 -39.73
N LYS A 350 -18.55 7.26 -40.13
CA LYS A 350 -19.93 6.88 -39.80
C LYS A 350 -20.97 7.93 -40.23
N ASN A 351 -20.74 8.57 -41.37
CA ASN A 351 -21.64 9.54 -41.99
C ASN A 351 -22.33 8.94 -43.23
N ASN A 352 -22.96 9.79 -44.03
CA ASN A 352 -23.71 9.41 -45.23
C ASN A 352 -22.98 9.77 -46.53
N VAL A 353 -21.67 10.02 -46.50
CA VAL A 353 -20.89 10.43 -47.68
C VAL A 353 -20.86 9.30 -48.71
N ASP A 354 -21.36 9.54 -49.92
CA ASP A 354 -21.49 8.54 -50.99
C ASP A 354 -20.48 8.70 -52.13
N SER A 355 -19.87 9.89 -52.26
CA SER A 355 -18.81 10.20 -53.23
C SER A 355 -17.47 10.46 -52.54
N LEU A 356 -16.38 9.88 -53.06
CA LEU A 356 -15.02 10.16 -52.60
C LEU A 356 -14.46 11.49 -53.14
N LYS A 357 -15.14 12.11 -54.11
CA LYS A 357 -14.64 13.30 -54.81
C LYS A 357 -14.25 14.40 -53.84
N LEU A 358 -12.96 14.69 -53.75
CA LEU A 358 -12.44 15.71 -52.86
C LEU A 358 -12.75 17.11 -53.42
N PRO A 359 -13.45 17.98 -52.66
CA PRO A 359 -13.70 19.35 -53.08
C PRO A 359 -12.43 20.16 -53.32
N LYS A 360 -12.50 21.15 -54.23
CA LYS A 360 -11.35 21.98 -54.60
C LYS A 360 -10.66 22.63 -53.40
N TYR A 361 -11.39 23.02 -52.35
CA TYR A 361 -10.80 23.67 -51.18
C TYR A 361 -9.82 22.78 -50.39
N PHE A 362 -9.76 21.46 -50.62
CA PHE A 362 -8.70 20.61 -50.06
C PHE A 362 -7.30 21.05 -50.54
N SER A 363 -7.20 21.79 -51.65
CA SER A 363 -5.96 22.48 -52.05
C SER A 363 -5.49 23.51 -51.04
N ASN A 364 -6.36 24.03 -50.18
CA ASN A 364 -6.03 25.02 -49.16
C ASN A 364 -5.63 24.39 -47.82
N LEU A 365 -5.97 23.11 -47.59
CA LEU A 365 -5.62 22.35 -46.39
C LEU A 365 -4.20 21.80 -46.54
N THR A 366 -3.18 22.65 -46.35
CA THR A 366 -1.78 22.30 -46.62
C THR A 366 -1.14 21.40 -45.56
N PHE A 367 -1.68 21.39 -44.34
CA PHE A 367 -1.16 20.60 -43.22
C PHE A 367 -1.95 19.32 -42.95
N LEU A 368 -2.95 18.99 -43.77
CA LEU A 368 -3.79 17.83 -43.58
C LEU A 368 -2.97 16.55 -43.74
N ARG A 369 -2.96 15.71 -42.71
CA ARG A 369 -2.21 14.44 -42.63
C ARG A 369 -3.10 13.24 -42.42
N PHE A 370 -4.33 13.44 -41.97
CA PHE A 370 -5.27 12.35 -41.70
C PHE A 370 -6.67 12.70 -42.17
N LEU A 371 -7.21 11.88 -43.08
CA LEU A 371 -8.59 11.94 -43.55
C LEU A 371 -9.25 10.58 -43.35
N SER A 372 -10.25 10.52 -42.47
CA SER A 372 -11.05 9.31 -42.24
C SER A 372 -12.46 9.49 -42.79
N LEU A 373 -12.78 8.66 -43.78
CA LEU A 373 -14.11 8.44 -44.36
C LEU A 373 -14.63 7.04 -43.98
N GLN A 374 -14.14 6.46 -42.89
CA GLN A 374 -14.53 5.11 -42.45
C GLN A 374 -16.05 5.00 -42.26
N SER A 375 -16.65 3.87 -42.64
CA SER A 375 -18.07 3.58 -42.43
C SER A 375 -19.02 4.61 -43.07
N ASN A 376 -18.70 5.07 -44.27
CA ASN A 376 -19.57 5.91 -45.11
C ASN A 376 -20.25 5.05 -46.20
N LYS A 377 -20.80 5.69 -47.23
CA LYS A 377 -21.53 5.06 -48.35
C LYS A 377 -20.77 5.11 -49.67
N VAL A 378 -19.45 5.31 -49.64
CA VAL A 378 -18.63 5.35 -50.86
C VAL A 378 -18.70 3.99 -51.55
N SER A 379 -19.22 3.97 -52.77
CA SER A 379 -19.42 2.72 -53.53
C SER A 379 -18.53 2.58 -54.75
N SER A 380 -17.95 3.68 -55.23
CA SER A 380 -17.06 3.69 -56.38
C SER A 380 -15.99 4.77 -56.25
N ILE A 381 -14.83 4.51 -56.85
CA ILE A 381 -13.72 5.47 -56.96
C ILE A 381 -13.39 5.66 -58.43
N SER A 382 -13.58 6.89 -58.92
CA SER A 382 -13.42 7.25 -60.34
C SER A 382 -12.20 8.13 -60.56
N THR A 383 -11.72 8.17 -61.81
CA THR A 383 -10.66 9.10 -62.22
C THR A 383 -11.13 10.54 -62.00
N GLY A 384 -10.34 11.37 -61.34
CA GLY A 384 -10.73 12.72 -60.96
C GLY A 384 -11.12 12.91 -59.49
N ASP A 385 -11.48 11.84 -58.77
CA ASP A 385 -11.94 11.95 -57.37
C ASP A 385 -10.82 12.41 -56.41
N LEU A 386 -9.56 12.08 -56.74
CA LEU A 386 -8.37 12.32 -55.92
C LEU A 386 -7.38 13.32 -56.54
N ASP A 387 -7.75 14.01 -57.63
CA ASP A 387 -6.83 14.92 -58.36
C ASP A 387 -6.21 16.00 -57.47
N VAL A 388 -6.94 16.44 -56.43
CA VAL A 388 -6.46 17.45 -55.46
C VAL A 388 -5.26 16.94 -54.65
N LEU A 389 -5.03 15.63 -54.62
CA LEU A 389 -3.89 15.00 -53.94
C LEU A 389 -2.68 14.80 -54.86
N GLN A 390 -2.80 15.03 -56.18
CA GLN A 390 -1.65 14.97 -57.09
C GLN A 390 -0.65 16.10 -56.76
N GLY A 391 0.62 15.76 -56.52
CA GLY A 391 1.68 16.69 -56.13
C GLY A 391 2.16 16.55 -54.67
N GLU A 392 2.92 17.53 -54.16
CA GLU A 392 3.61 17.44 -52.85
C GLU A 392 2.68 17.22 -51.63
N LYS A 393 1.38 17.51 -51.75
CA LYS A 393 0.36 17.29 -50.70
C LYS A 393 0.11 15.80 -50.40
N GLY A 394 0.28 14.90 -51.37
CA GLY A 394 -0.01 13.48 -51.19
C GLY A 394 0.99 12.75 -50.27
N LEU A 395 2.23 13.22 -50.20
CA LEU A 395 3.35 12.49 -49.57
C LEU A 395 3.14 12.15 -48.08
N ASN A 396 2.27 12.87 -47.37
CA ASN A 396 2.05 12.68 -45.94
C ASN A 396 0.59 12.47 -45.52
N LEU A 397 -0.32 12.15 -46.45
CA LEU A 397 -1.73 11.94 -46.13
C LEU A 397 -2.04 10.47 -45.82
N THR A 398 -2.67 10.22 -44.69
CA THR A 398 -3.34 8.97 -44.34
C THR A 398 -4.80 9.05 -44.75
N LEU A 399 -5.23 8.17 -45.66
CA LEU A 399 -6.60 8.06 -46.15
C LEU A 399 -7.23 6.75 -45.65
N VAL A 400 -8.28 6.86 -44.83
CA VAL A 400 -8.99 5.71 -44.27
C VAL A 400 -10.37 5.58 -44.90
N LEU A 401 -10.56 4.53 -45.70
CA LEU A 401 -11.81 4.21 -46.40
C LEU A 401 -12.49 2.94 -45.88
N SER A 402 -12.00 2.39 -44.76
CA SER A 402 -12.50 1.16 -44.16
C SER A 402 -14.03 1.16 -43.98
N ILE A 403 -14.69 0.01 -44.13
CA ILE A 403 -16.15 -0.16 -43.95
C ILE A 403 -17.00 0.68 -44.93
N ASN A 404 -16.45 1.08 -46.08
CA ASN A 404 -17.26 1.51 -47.22
C ASN A 404 -17.68 0.29 -48.06
N ASP A 405 -18.71 0.38 -48.90
CA ASP A 405 -19.16 -0.74 -49.74
C ASP A 405 -18.67 -0.54 -51.19
N ILE A 406 -17.35 -0.60 -51.36
CA ILE A 406 -16.68 -0.31 -52.64
C ILE A 406 -16.92 -1.46 -53.61
N LYS A 407 -17.69 -1.18 -54.66
CA LYS A 407 -18.05 -2.12 -55.72
C LYS A 407 -17.07 -2.11 -56.88
N TYR A 408 -16.51 -0.95 -57.21
CA TYR A 408 -15.50 -0.83 -58.27
C TYR A 408 -14.55 0.35 -58.02
N ILE A 409 -13.30 0.16 -58.42
CA ILE A 409 -12.28 1.22 -58.50
C ILE A 409 -11.88 1.29 -59.98
N GLN A 410 -12.14 2.42 -60.62
CA GLN A 410 -11.77 2.66 -62.01
C GLN A 410 -10.24 2.62 -62.17
N LEU A 411 -9.73 1.99 -63.22
CA LEU A 411 -8.31 1.98 -63.53
C LEU A 411 -7.80 3.41 -63.79
N GLY A 412 -6.61 3.74 -63.28
CA GLY A 412 -6.02 5.07 -63.37
C GLY A 412 -6.45 6.04 -62.26
N SER A 413 -7.44 5.70 -61.41
CA SER A 413 -7.89 6.57 -60.32
C SER A 413 -6.81 6.90 -59.27
N PHE A 414 -5.78 6.05 -59.15
CA PHE A 414 -4.65 6.25 -58.24
C PHE A 414 -3.32 6.52 -58.98
N GLU A 415 -3.36 6.76 -60.29
CA GLU A 415 -2.15 7.05 -61.06
C GLU A 415 -1.57 8.41 -60.65
N GLY A 416 -0.28 8.41 -60.27
CA GLY A 416 0.41 9.62 -59.80
C GLY A 416 -0.03 10.08 -58.39
N ILE A 417 -0.76 9.25 -57.65
CA ILE A 417 -1.15 9.53 -56.26
C ILE A 417 -0.11 8.96 -55.30
N HIS A 418 0.35 9.81 -54.38
CA HIS A 418 1.23 9.46 -53.27
C HIS A 418 0.42 9.52 -51.97
N LEU A 419 0.57 8.54 -51.08
CA LEU A 419 -0.05 8.53 -49.76
C LEU A 419 0.94 8.06 -48.68
N HIS A 420 0.78 8.56 -47.46
CA HIS A 420 1.45 7.96 -46.31
C HIS A 420 0.81 6.61 -45.98
N GLU A 421 -0.51 6.58 -45.82
CA GLU A 421 -1.25 5.35 -45.54
C GLU A 421 -2.57 5.30 -46.30
N LEU A 422 -2.90 4.11 -46.84
CA LEU A 422 -4.21 3.81 -47.40
C LEU A 422 -4.80 2.61 -46.68
N SER A 423 -6.00 2.76 -46.12
CA SER A 423 -6.67 1.70 -45.35
C SER A 423 -8.01 1.30 -45.97
N LEU A 424 -8.06 0.09 -46.51
CA LEU A 424 -9.21 -0.50 -47.23
C LEU A 424 -9.71 -1.77 -46.51
N ARG A 425 -10.04 -1.67 -45.22
CA ARG A 425 -10.54 -2.83 -44.47
C ARG A 425 -12.04 -3.00 -44.60
N ALA A 426 -12.50 -4.24 -44.78
CA ALA A 426 -13.91 -4.61 -44.95
C ALA A 426 -14.63 -3.71 -45.99
N CYS A 427 -13.93 -3.38 -47.07
CA CYS A 427 -14.43 -2.49 -48.12
C CYS A 427 -15.15 -3.22 -49.26
N PHE A 428 -14.89 -4.51 -49.41
CA PHE A 428 -15.32 -5.30 -50.57
C PHE A 428 -16.34 -6.34 -50.15
N GLU A 429 -17.34 -6.57 -51.00
CA GLU A 429 -18.42 -7.53 -50.72
C GLU A 429 -17.94 -8.99 -50.75
N ASN A 430 -16.98 -9.31 -51.63
CA ASN A 430 -16.46 -10.67 -51.80
C ASN A 430 -15.04 -10.65 -52.40
N THR A 431 -14.42 -11.82 -52.52
CA THR A 431 -13.03 -12.00 -53.00
C THR A 431 -12.83 -11.52 -54.44
N SER A 432 -13.83 -11.68 -55.32
CA SER A 432 -13.76 -11.25 -56.72
C SER A 432 -13.74 -9.72 -56.84
N VAL A 433 -14.62 -9.05 -56.09
CA VAL A 433 -14.66 -7.58 -56.04
C VAL A 433 -13.37 -7.02 -55.43
N MET A 434 -12.85 -7.65 -54.38
CA MET A 434 -11.57 -7.29 -53.79
C MET A 434 -10.42 -7.41 -54.79
N LYS A 435 -10.36 -8.50 -55.57
CA LYS A 435 -9.33 -8.71 -56.60
C LYS A 435 -9.33 -7.59 -57.64
N VAL A 436 -10.50 -7.26 -58.19
CA VAL A 436 -10.65 -6.18 -59.18
C VAL A 436 -10.39 -4.80 -58.55
N GLY A 437 -10.83 -4.58 -57.30
CA GLY A 437 -10.56 -3.36 -56.56
C GLY A 437 -9.06 -3.11 -56.34
N ILE A 438 -8.30 -4.15 -55.99
CA ILE A 438 -6.84 -4.07 -55.83
C ILE A 438 -6.16 -3.76 -57.17
N GLN A 439 -6.66 -4.31 -58.30
CA GLN A 439 -6.15 -3.95 -59.63
C GLN A 439 -6.38 -2.46 -59.96
N GLY A 440 -7.48 -1.87 -59.49
CA GLY A 440 -7.77 -0.45 -59.62
C GLY A 440 -6.78 0.48 -58.89
N LEU A 441 -5.94 -0.05 -57.99
CA LEU A 441 -4.90 0.72 -57.29
C LEU A 441 -3.61 0.92 -58.12
N ALA A 442 -3.57 0.42 -59.36
CA ALA A 442 -2.40 0.54 -60.23
C ALA A 442 -1.89 1.99 -60.33
N GLY A 443 -0.58 2.17 -60.17
CA GLY A 443 0.09 3.47 -60.20
C GLY A 443 0.21 4.17 -58.83
N LEU A 444 -0.41 3.63 -57.77
CA LEU A 444 -0.32 4.16 -56.40
C LEU A 444 1.10 4.03 -55.83
N GLN A 445 1.57 5.09 -55.18
CA GLN A 445 2.75 5.07 -54.30
C GLN A 445 2.31 5.28 -52.85
N VAL A 446 2.58 4.33 -51.96
CA VAL A 446 2.08 4.39 -50.58
C VAL A 446 3.09 3.87 -49.56
N ASN A 447 3.35 4.60 -48.47
CA ASN A 447 4.27 4.08 -47.44
C ASN A 447 3.66 2.87 -46.72
N ARG A 448 2.37 2.92 -46.39
CA ARG A 448 1.66 1.86 -45.65
C ARG A 448 0.31 1.51 -46.26
N LEU A 449 0.16 0.28 -46.76
CA LEU A 449 -1.12 -0.21 -47.27
C LEU A 449 -1.74 -1.20 -46.28
N VAL A 450 -2.96 -0.90 -45.82
CA VAL A 450 -3.71 -1.77 -44.89
C VAL A 450 -4.91 -2.39 -45.60
N LEU A 451 -4.86 -3.72 -45.76
CA LEU A 451 -5.94 -4.53 -46.32
C LEU A 451 -6.47 -5.53 -45.27
N GLY A 452 -7.67 -6.05 -45.54
CA GLY A 452 -8.26 -7.13 -44.75
C GLY A 452 -9.61 -6.76 -44.18
N GLU A 453 -9.99 -7.33 -43.05
CA GLU A 453 -11.35 -7.21 -42.51
C GLU A 453 -11.36 -6.90 -41.01
N PHE A 454 -12.55 -6.86 -40.40
CA PHE A 454 -12.71 -6.80 -38.95
C PHE A 454 -13.32 -8.12 -38.47
N ARG A 455 -12.95 -8.61 -37.28
CA ARG A 455 -13.49 -9.88 -36.74
C ARG A 455 -15.03 -9.97 -36.75
N ASN A 456 -15.71 -8.84 -36.56
CA ASN A 456 -17.16 -8.73 -36.55
C ASN A 456 -17.79 -8.48 -37.93
N ILE A 457 -17.01 -8.05 -38.92
CA ILE A 457 -17.45 -7.73 -40.29
C ILE A 457 -16.59 -8.55 -41.25
N ARG A 458 -17.13 -9.70 -41.65
CA ARG A 458 -16.49 -10.61 -42.61
C ARG A 458 -17.35 -10.71 -43.85
N ARG A 459 -16.86 -10.15 -44.95
CA ARG A 459 -17.52 -10.10 -46.25
C ARG A 459 -16.76 -10.97 -47.25
N VAL A 460 -15.44 -10.87 -47.22
CA VAL A 460 -14.55 -11.63 -48.09
C VAL A 460 -14.38 -13.06 -47.57
N GLY A 461 -14.47 -14.02 -48.49
CA GLY A 461 -14.35 -15.44 -48.18
C GLY A 461 -12.90 -15.91 -48.09
N ASP A 462 -12.65 -17.10 -48.59
CA ASP A 462 -11.34 -17.73 -48.55
C ASP A 462 -10.32 -16.98 -49.45
N PHE A 463 -9.04 -17.02 -49.05
CA PHE A 463 -7.96 -16.45 -49.85
C PHE A 463 -7.77 -17.27 -51.13
N SER A 464 -8.03 -16.66 -52.28
CA SER A 464 -7.82 -17.26 -53.60
C SER A 464 -6.45 -16.91 -54.17
N ASN A 465 -5.87 -17.81 -54.97
CA ASN A 465 -4.64 -17.53 -55.70
C ASN A 465 -4.79 -16.28 -56.57
N GLY A 466 -3.75 -15.45 -56.57
CA GLY A 466 -3.71 -14.20 -57.30
C GLY A 466 -4.66 -13.12 -56.79
N LEU A 467 -5.15 -13.21 -55.55
CA LEU A 467 -5.99 -12.15 -54.96
C LEU A 467 -5.24 -10.80 -54.89
N LEU A 468 -3.92 -10.86 -54.65
CA LEU A 468 -3.08 -9.68 -54.48
C LEU A 468 -2.30 -9.29 -55.75
N ASP A 469 -2.58 -9.88 -56.92
CA ASP A 469 -1.83 -9.64 -58.16
C ASP A 469 -1.79 -8.17 -58.58
N GLY A 470 -2.85 -7.41 -58.28
CA GLY A 470 -2.89 -5.98 -58.57
C GLY A 470 -1.84 -5.16 -57.81
N LEU A 471 -1.34 -5.66 -56.67
CA LEU A 471 -0.28 -5.00 -55.90
C LEU A 471 1.06 -4.97 -56.65
N CYS A 472 1.26 -5.81 -57.68
CA CYS A 472 2.46 -5.75 -58.51
C CYS A 472 2.59 -4.41 -59.25
N GLN A 473 1.50 -3.65 -59.40
CA GLN A 473 1.47 -2.31 -60.00
C GLN A 473 1.44 -1.18 -58.96
N VAL A 474 1.68 -1.51 -57.68
CA VAL A 474 1.67 -0.56 -56.55
C VAL A 474 3.07 -0.51 -55.94
N GLN A 475 3.58 0.69 -55.70
CA GLN A 475 4.83 0.88 -54.97
C GLN A 475 4.51 1.06 -53.49
N LEU A 476 4.93 0.11 -52.64
CA LEU A 476 4.66 0.18 -51.21
C LEU A 476 5.83 -0.25 -50.32
N GLN A 477 5.96 0.37 -49.15
CA GLN A 477 7.04 0.11 -48.20
C GLN A 477 6.63 -0.84 -47.05
N GLU A 478 5.43 -0.65 -46.50
CA GLU A 478 4.80 -1.47 -45.46
C GLU A 478 3.46 -2.02 -45.97
N PHE A 479 3.30 -3.35 -45.88
CA PHE A 479 2.04 -4.03 -46.14
C PHE A 479 1.47 -4.59 -44.85
N VAL A 480 0.21 -4.28 -44.56
CA VAL A 480 -0.50 -4.79 -43.39
C VAL A 480 -1.74 -5.55 -43.85
N PHE A 481 -1.82 -6.82 -43.47
CA PHE A 481 -2.93 -7.69 -43.81
C PHE A 481 -3.60 -8.25 -42.55
N ILE A 482 -4.91 -8.04 -42.43
CA ILE A 482 -5.63 -8.23 -41.16
C ILE A 482 -6.89 -9.09 -41.32
N CYS A 483 -7.12 -10.05 -40.41
CA CYS A 483 -8.37 -10.81 -40.28
C CYS A 483 -8.80 -11.53 -41.58
N PHE A 484 -8.13 -12.63 -41.94
CA PHE A 484 -8.49 -13.47 -43.11
C PHE A 484 -8.57 -14.94 -42.69
N GLU A 485 -9.64 -15.65 -43.10
CA GLU A 485 -10.09 -16.88 -42.43
C GLU A 485 -9.58 -18.21 -42.98
N ARG A 486 -9.26 -18.35 -44.27
CA ARG A 486 -8.74 -19.62 -44.81
C ARG A 486 -7.77 -19.39 -45.97
N PHE A 487 -6.65 -20.11 -45.90
CA PHE A 487 -5.65 -20.23 -46.96
C PHE A 487 -5.60 -21.68 -47.41
N TYR A 488 -5.55 -21.93 -48.72
CA TYR A 488 -5.35 -23.28 -49.25
C TYR A 488 -3.84 -23.59 -49.30
N ASN A 489 -3.43 -24.58 -48.51
CA ASN A 489 -2.03 -24.85 -48.10
C ASN A 489 -1.02 -25.24 -49.22
N CYS A 490 -1.38 -25.26 -50.50
CA CYS A 490 -0.52 -25.78 -51.56
C CYS A 490 -0.31 -24.86 -52.77
N THR A 491 -0.93 -23.67 -52.79
CA THR A 491 -0.90 -22.79 -53.98
C THR A 491 -0.95 -21.29 -53.66
N ASP A 492 -0.67 -20.87 -52.42
CA ASP A 492 -0.82 -19.45 -52.06
C ASP A 492 0.24 -18.55 -52.72
N THR A 493 -0.21 -17.43 -53.27
CA THR A 493 0.60 -16.41 -53.99
C THR A 493 0.77 -15.15 -53.13
N LEU A 494 0.79 -15.31 -51.80
CA LEU A 494 0.68 -14.20 -50.85
C LEU A 494 1.82 -13.18 -50.99
N PHE A 495 3.03 -13.66 -51.28
CA PHE A 495 4.24 -12.83 -51.29
C PHE A 495 4.69 -12.40 -52.70
N ASP A 496 4.06 -12.90 -53.78
CA ASP A 496 4.56 -12.77 -55.16
C ASP A 496 4.68 -11.31 -55.62
N CYS A 497 3.74 -10.45 -55.24
CA CYS A 497 3.78 -9.02 -55.55
C CYS A 497 4.41 -8.16 -54.43
N LEU A 498 4.86 -8.76 -53.33
CA LEU A 498 5.40 -8.06 -52.16
C LEU A 498 6.93 -8.08 -52.10
N VAL A 499 7.60 -8.52 -53.17
CA VAL A 499 9.06 -8.71 -53.24
C VAL A 499 9.85 -7.47 -52.83
N ASN A 500 9.39 -6.27 -53.22
CA ASN A 500 10.07 -5.00 -52.92
C ASN A 500 9.65 -4.36 -51.59
N THR A 501 8.74 -4.99 -50.84
CA THR A 501 8.20 -4.46 -49.58
C THR A 501 9.23 -4.64 -48.45
N SER A 502 9.47 -3.60 -47.66
CA SER A 502 10.43 -3.65 -46.54
C SER A 502 9.83 -4.25 -45.26
N ILE A 503 8.54 -4.03 -45.01
CA ILE A 503 7.84 -4.47 -43.79
C ILE A 503 6.53 -5.16 -44.17
N ILE A 504 6.33 -6.40 -43.69
CA ILE A 504 5.06 -7.11 -43.83
C ILE A 504 4.52 -7.43 -42.44
N ARG A 505 3.26 -7.03 -42.18
CA ARG A 505 2.55 -7.32 -40.94
C ARG A 505 1.28 -8.11 -41.23
N MET A 506 1.20 -9.28 -40.65
CA MET A 506 0.07 -10.19 -40.75
C MET A 506 -0.59 -10.32 -39.38
N VAL A 507 -1.85 -9.91 -39.27
CA VAL A 507 -2.57 -9.87 -37.99
C VAL A 507 -3.86 -10.68 -38.10
N ASP A 508 -4.03 -11.68 -37.24
CA ASP A 508 -5.24 -12.51 -37.17
C ASP A 508 -5.51 -13.25 -38.49
N ILE A 509 -4.43 -13.74 -39.12
CA ILE A 509 -4.49 -14.48 -40.38
C ILE A 509 -4.49 -15.98 -40.09
N TYR A 510 -5.42 -16.69 -40.72
CA TYR A 510 -5.52 -18.15 -40.66
C TYR A 510 -4.55 -18.86 -41.61
N LEU A 511 -3.29 -18.44 -41.55
CA LEU A 511 -2.19 -19.04 -42.29
C LEU A 511 -1.60 -20.18 -41.44
N ASN A 512 -1.70 -21.41 -41.95
CA ASN A 512 -1.20 -22.60 -41.25
C ASN A 512 0.26 -22.90 -41.63
N GLN A 513 0.63 -22.65 -42.88
CA GLN A 513 1.97 -22.87 -43.44
C GLN A 513 2.31 -21.77 -44.45
N VAL A 514 3.60 -21.61 -44.75
CA VAL A 514 4.10 -20.70 -45.80
C VAL A 514 4.52 -21.56 -47.00
N SER A 515 3.83 -21.45 -48.14
CA SER A 515 4.10 -22.34 -49.29
C SER A 515 5.23 -21.82 -50.20
N ALA A 516 5.09 -20.63 -50.77
CA ALA A 516 6.05 -19.99 -51.67
C ALA A 516 6.60 -18.67 -51.09
N VAL A 517 7.92 -18.50 -51.16
CA VAL A 517 8.61 -17.25 -50.77
C VAL A 517 9.53 -16.82 -51.93
N PRO A 518 9.38 -15.60 -52.47
CA PRO A 518 10.26 -15.10 -53.51
C PRO A 518 11.71 -14.95 -53.03
N THR A 519 12.67 -15.52 -53.75
CA THR A 519 14.08 -15.54 -53.36
C THR A 519 14.76 -14.16 -53.42
N ALA A 520 14.24 -13.24 -54.24
CA ALA A 520 14.76 -11.88 -54.43
C ALA A 520 14.09 -10.83 -53.51
N SER A 521 13.44 -11.26 -52.42
CA SER A 521 12.70 -10.36 -51.53
C SER A 521 13.62 -9.42 -50.73
N ARG A 522 13.24 -8.14 -50.67
CA ARG A 522 13.88 -7.07 -49.88
C ARG A 522 13.28 -6.90 -48.48
N LEU A 523 12.59 -7.93 -47.99
CA LEU A 523 11.89 -7.88 -46.72
C LEU A 523 12.87 -7.77 -45.54
N HIS A 524 12.79 -6.68 -44.80
CA HIS A 524 13.61 -6.45 -43.60
C HIS A 524 12.89 -6.83 -42.31
N GLN A 525 11.56 -6.69 -42.27
CA GLN A 525 10.75 -7.04 -41.10
C GLN A 525 9.51 -7.84 -41.47
N LEU A 526 9.34 -8.98 -40.83
CA LEU A 526 8.13 -9.80 -40.90
C LEU A 526 7.51 -9.92 -39.50
N GLU A 527 6.26 -9.49 -39.37
CA GLU A 527 5.48 -9.63 -38.15
C GLU A 527 4.22 -10.47 -38.40
N CYS A 528 4.06 -11.52 -37.61
CA CYS A 528 2.93 -12.44 -37.63
C CYS A 528 2.29 -12.46 -36.24
N LYS A 529 1.19 -11.74 -36.07
CA LYS A 529 0.48 -11.62 -34.80
C LYS A 529 -0.82 -12.42 -34.85
N THR A 530 -1.06 -13.25 -33.84
CA THR A 530 -2.31 -14.07 -33.75
C THR A 530 -2.57 -14.96 -34.98
N CYS A 531 -1.51 -15.43 -35.63
CA CYS A 531 -1.59 -16.36 -36.76
C CYS A 531 -1.84 -17.81 -36.31
N LYS A 532 -2.15 -18.70 -37.27
CA LYS A 532 -2.52 -20.11 -37.01
C LYS A 532 -1.40 -21.12 -37.23
N PHE A 533 -0.14 -20.68 -37.32
CA PHE A 533 1.01 -21.58 -37.41
C PHE A 533 0.99 -22.60 -36.28
N SER A 534 1.14 -23.88 -36.62
CA SER A 534 1.35 -24.97 -35.64
C SER A 534 2.83 -25.11 -35.25
N GLU A 535 3.70 -24.84 -36.22
CA GLU A 535 5.16 -24.94 -36.15
C GLU A 535 5.80 -23.63 -36.62
N VAL A 536 6.96 -23.28 -36.07
CA VAL A 536 7.76 -22.14 -36.57
C VAL A 536 8.24 -22.51 -37.99
N PRO A 537 7.84 -21.77 -39.05
CA PRO A 537 8.16 -22.11 -40.43
C PRO A 537 9.60 -21.67 -40.81
N ALA A 538 10.58 -22.05 -39.99
CA ALA A 538 11.95 -21.54 -40.06
C ALA A 538 12.62 -21.78 -41.42
N LEU A 539 12.44 -22.96 -42.02
CA LEU A 539 13.06 -23.29 -43.30
C LEU A 539 12.54 -22.42 -44.45
N LYS A 540 11.22 -22.15 -44.48
CA LYS A 540 10.60 -21.34 -45.54
C LYS A 540 10.95 -19.87 -45.38
N LEU A 541 10.90 -19.36 -44.15
CA LEU A 541 11.27 -17.98 -43.83
C LEU A 541 12.76 -17.70 -44.04
N SER A 542 13.60 -18.72 -44.03
CA SER A 542 15.03 -18.61 -44.37
C SER A 542 15.30 -18.16 -45.81
N SER A 543 14.27 -18.14 -46.67
CA SER A 543 14.37 -17.59 -48.02
C SER A 543 14.47 -16.06 -48.04
N PHE A 544 14.06 -15.37 -46.96
CA PHE A 544 14.16 -13.91 -46.82
C PHE A 544 15.56 -13.49 -46.36
N LYS A 545 16.53 -13.42 -47.29
CA LYS A 545 17.95 -13.17 -46.96
C LYS A 545 18.25 -11.81 -46.33
N GLU A 546 17.40 -10.81 -46.61
CA GLU A 546 17.52 -9.45 -46.06
C GLU A 546 16.78 -9.25 -44.72
N LEU A 547 16.18 -10.31 -44.17
CA LEU A 547 15.37 -10.24 -42.96
C LEU A 547 16.24 -9.91 -41.74
N ARG A 548 15.87 -8.83 -41.04
CA ARG A 548 16.52 -8.36 -39.81
C ARG A 548 15.66 -8.60 -38.58
N VAL A 549 14.34 -8.53 -38.74
CA VAL A 549 13.38 -8.65 -37.64
C VAL A 549 12.31 -9.66 -38.00
N LEU A 550 12.21 -10.73 -37.22
CA LEU A 550 11.14 -11.71 -37.31
C LEU A 550 10.38 -11.73 -35.98
N ARG A 551 9.07 -11.45 -36.05
CA ARG A 551 8.16 -11.56 -34.90
C ARG A 551 7.03 -12.51 -35.23
N ILE A 552 6.87 -13.57 -34.44
CA ILE A 552 5.69 -14.43 -34.48
C ILE A 552 5.13 -14.49 -33.07
N THR A 553 4.09 -13.73 -32.77
CA THR A 553 3.62 -13.52 -31.39
C THR A 553 2.12 -13.72 -31.25
N LYS A 554 1.68 -13.94 -30.01
CA LYS A 554 0.25 -14.11 -29.65
C LYS A 554 -0.45 -15.22 -30.45
N SER A 555 0.30 -16.18 -30.98
CA SER A 555 -0.20 -17.24 -31.84
C SER A 555 -0.46 -18.49 -31.00
N LYS A 556 -1.71 -18.64 -30.53
CA LYS A 556 -2.11 -19.71 -29.60
C LYS A 556 -1.96 -21.14 -30.16
N TYR A 557 -1.77 -21.29 -31.47
CA TYR A 557 -1.60 -22.57 -32.15
C TYR A 557 -0.12 -22.96 -32.31
N LEU A 558 0.79 -22.00 -32.13
CA LEU A 558 2.21 -22.21 -32.34
C LEU A 558 2.77 -22.95 -31.13
N THR A 559 2.88 -24.27 -31.28
CA THR A 559 3.27 -25.20 -30.21
C THR A 559 4.65 -25.78 -30.39
N GLY A 560 5.15 -25.89 -31.62
CA GLY A 560 6.45 -26.50 -31.91
C GLY A 560 7.43 -25.58 -32.62
N PHE A 561 8.71 -25.90 -32.43
CA PHE A 561 9.84 -25.34 -33.15
C PHE A 561 10.78 -26.49 -33.51
N LEU A 562 10.51 -27.16 -34.63
CA LEU A 562 11.28 -28.34 -35.08
C LEU A 562 12.25 -28.05 -36.23
N GLN A 563 11.98 -27.01 -37.01
CA GLN A 563 12.81 -26.63 -38.16
C GLN A 563 13.96 -25.71 -37.74
N THR A 564 15.07 -25.79 -38.45
CA THR A 564 16.23 -24.90 -38.23
C THR A 564 16.20 -23.73 -39.20
N PHE A 565 16.57 -22.54 -38.73
CA PHE A 565 16.84 -21.41 -39.62
C PHE A 565 18.14 -21.65 -40.38
N VAL A 566 18.11 -21.49 -41.71
CA VAL A 566 19.25 -21.77 -42.60
C VAL A 566 19.66 -20.48 -43.29
N ASP A 567 20.88 -20.00 -43.04
CA ASP A 567 21.45 -18.88 -43.78
C ASP A 567 20.56 -17.61 -43.78
N LEU A 568 20.34 -17.07 -42.58
CA LEU A 568 19.75 -15.75 -42.33
C LEU A 568 20.85 -14.80 -41.80
N PRO A 569 21.71 -14.28 -42.69
CA PRO A 569 22.95 -13.60 -42.29
C PRO A 569 22.73 -12.23 -41.62
N ASN A 570 21.53 -11.66 -41.76
CA ASN A 570 21.20 -10.32 -41.27
C ASN A 570 20.15 -10.31 -40.15
N LEU A 571 19.68 -11.47 -39.68
CA LEU A 571 18.67 -11.53 -38.63
C LEU A 571 19.25 -11.06 -37.29
N GLU A 572 18.71 -9.97 -36.75
CA GLU A 572 19.14 -9.34 -35.50
C GLU A 572 18.13 -9.56 -34.37
N VAL A 573 16.84 -9.64 -34.68
CA VAL A 573 15.74 -9.77 -33.71
C VAL A 573 14.86 -10.95 -34.07
N LEU A 574 14.74 -11.89 -33.13
CA LEU A 574 13.78 -13.00 -33.19
C LEU A 574 12.87 -12.94 -31.96
N ASP A 575 11.61 -12.63 -32.20
CA ASP A 575 10.57 -12.58 -31.17
C ASP A 575 9.53 -13.67 -31.40
N LEU A 576 9.55 -14.67 -30.51
CA LEU A 576 8.62 -15.78 -30.49
C LEU A 576 7.81 -15.78 -29.18
N SER A 577 7.57 -14.61 -28.60
CA SER A 577 6.87 -14.43 -27.34
C SER A 577 5.35 -14.63 -27.43
N GLU A 578 4.72 -14.88 -26.28
CA GLU A 578 3.26 -14.99 -26.13
C GLU A 578 2.63 -16.10 -27.00
N ASN A 579 3.35 -17.21 -27.20
CA ASN A 579 2.85 -18.38 -27.94
C ASN A 579 2.60 -19.56 -27.00
N ARG A 580 2.64 -20.79 -27.52
CA ARG A 580 2.55 -22.03 -26.73
C ARG A 580 3.72 -22.96 -27.01
N LEU A 581 4.88 -22.41 -27.36
CA LEU A 581 6.03 -23.20 -27.78
C LEU A 581 6.50 -24.14 -26.67
N SER A 582 6.76 -25.38 -27.06
CA SER A 582 7.34 -26.41 -26.21
C SER A 582 8.40 -27.19 -26.99
N PHE A 583 9.65 -27.17 -26.51
CA PHE A 583 10.73 -27.91 -27.16
C PHE A 583 11.88 -28.24 -26.19
N ILE A 584 12.60 -29.33 -26.49
CA ILE A 584 13.41 -30.07 -25.51
C ILE A 584 14.93 -29.74 -25.61
N GLN A 585 15.38 -29.10 -26.69
CA GLN A 585 16.79 -28.81 -26.94
C GLN A 585 17.03 -27.39 -27.47
N CYS A 586 16.83 -26.39 -26.63
CA CYS A 586 17.26 -25.03 -26.95
C CYS A 586 18.79 -24.88 -26.77
N CYS A 587 19.52 -24.13 -27.59
CA CYS A 587 19.06 -23.36 -28.77
C CYS A 587 19.99 -23.49 -29.98
N ALA A 588 21.18 -24.08 -29.83
CA ALA A 588 22.21 -24.16 -30.88
C ALA A 588 21.71 -24.75 -32.20
N PHE A 589 20.93 -25.83 -32.16
CA PHE A 589 20.44 -26.49 -33.37
C PHE A 589 19.54 -25.55 -34.19
N TYR A 590 18.46 -25.07 -33.58
CA TYR A 590 17.44 -24.27 -34.26
C TYR A 590 17.92 -22.90 -34.75
N LEU A 591 18.91 -22.31 -34.08
CA LEU A 591 19.44 -20.97 -34.37
C LEU A 591 20.76 -20.97 -35.14
N SER A 592 21.22 -22.14 -35.61
CA SER A 592 22.55 -22.28 -36.23
C SER A 592 22.79 -21.40 -37.47
N GLY A 593 21.75 -21.08 -38.24
CA GLY A 593 21.85 -20.20 -39.41
C GLY A 593 21.67 -18.71 -39.12
N THR A 594 21.74 -18.25 -37.86
CA THR A 594 21.47 -16.84 -37.47
C THR A 594 22.66 -16.16 -36.77
N PRO A 595 23.80 -15.96 -37.45
CA PRO A 595 25.05 -15.57 -36.80
C PRO A 595 25.06 -14.16 -36.20
N LYS A 596 24.19 -13.24 -36.67
CA LYS A 596 24.09 -11.85 -36.18
C LYS A 596 22.97 -11.62 -35.17
N LEU A 597 22.36 -12.68 -34.63
CA LEU A 597 21.23 -12.55 -33.72
C LEU A 597 21.65 -11.84 -32.43
N LYS A 598 21.01 -10.71 -32.13
CA LYS A 598 21.26 -9.87 -30.94
C LYS A 598 20.17 -9.97 -29.90
N HIS A 599 18.92 -10.12 -30.33
CA HIS A 599 17.74 -10.11 -29.46
C HIS A 599 16.92 -11.37 -29.69
N LEU A 600 16.74 -12.16 -28.63
CA LEU A 600 15.91 -13.36 -28.63
C LEU A 600 14.85 -13.25 -27.53
N ASN A 601 13.58 -13.24 -27.92
CA ASN A 601 12.46 -13.24 -27.00
C ASN A 601 11.67 -14.56 -27.11
N LEU A 602 11.65 -15.31 -26.03
CA LEU A 602 10.95 -16.59 -25.85
C LEU A 602 10.03 -16.55 -24.63
N SER A 603 9.66 -15.36 -24.13
CA SER A 603 8.73 -15.17 -23.01
C SER A 603 7.31 -15.65 -23.29
N PHE A 604 6.55 -15.93 -22.24
CA PHE A 604 5.15 -16.35 -22.27
C PHE A 604 4.90 -17.56 -23.18
N ASN A 605 5.83 -18.53 -23.18
CA ASN A 605 5.69 -19.81 -23.85
C ASN A 605 5.36 -20.94 -22.86
N SER A 606 5.28 -22.18 -23.34
CA SER A 606 4.88 -23.32 -22.51
C SER A 606 6.05 -23.88 -21.70
N LYS A 607 6.92 -24.70 -22.33
CA LYS A 607 8.03 -25.38 -21.67
C LYS A 607 9.26 -25.41 -22.58
N ILE A 608 10.35 -24.80 -22.14
CA ILE A 608 11.59 -24.71 -22.92
C ILE A 608 12.71 -25.37 -22.12
N SER A 609 13.35 -26.38 -22.69
CA SER A 609 14.49 -27.05 -22.07
C SER A 609 15.78 -26.51 -22.69
N VAL A 610 16.65 -25.94 -21.85
CA VAL A 610 17.89 -25.26 -22.26
C VAL A 610 19.07 -26.19 -22.00
N SER A 611 19.79 -26.55 -23.06
CA SER A 611 20.87 -27.56 -23.01
C SER A 611 22.25 -27.00 -22.63
N GLY A 612 22.45 -25.69 -22.76
CA GLY A 612 23.74 -25.03 -22.52
C GLY A 612 24.59 -24.77 -23.77
N SER A 613 24.23 -25.37 -24.91
CA SER A 613 24.89 -25.12 -26.19
C SER A 613 24.22 -23.97 -26.95
N TRP A 614 24.95 -22.89 -27.17
CA TRP A 614 24.53 -21.74 -27.97
C TRP A 614 25.41 -21.60 -29.22
N ASN A 615 24.79 -21.28 -30.36
CA ASN A 615 25.48 -20.96 -31.61
C ASN A 615 25.22 -19.51 -32.04
N VAL A 616 24.98 -18.63 -31.06
CA VAL A 616 24.56 -17.23 -31.22
C VAL A 616 25.33 -16.35 -30.23
N ASN A 617 26.63 -16.19 -30.47
CA ASN A 617 27.52 -15.55 -29.52
C ASN A 617 27.42 -14.01 -29.49
N GLU A 618 26.73 -13.42 -30.47
CA GLU A 618 26.44 -11.97 -30.54
C GLU A 618 25.19 -11.56 -29.75
N LEU A 619 24.59 -12.48 -29.00
CA LEU A 619 23.35 -12.23 -28.28
C LEU A 619 23.56 -11.21 -27.14
N VAL A 620 22.79 -10.14 -27.18
CA VAL A 620 22.82 -9.01 -26.23
C VAL A 620 21.62 -9.06 -25.28
N SER A 621 20.48 -9.55 -25.75
CA SER A 621 19.23 -9.61 -24.98
C SER A 621 18.57 -10.97 -25.12
N LEU A 622 18.21 -11.55 -23.98
CA LEU A 622 17.53 -12.83 -23.89
C LEU A 622 16.38 -12.76 -22.89
N ASP A 623 15.19 -13.13 -23.33
CA ASP A 623 13.98 -13.06 -22.51
C ASP A 623 13.23 -14.40 -22.53
N PHE A 624 12.99 -14.95 -21.34
CA PHE A 624 12.22 -16.16 -21.08
C PHE A 624 11.07 -15.94 -20.10
N GLN A 625 10.73 -14.69 -19.76
CA GLN A 625 9.75 -14.37 -18.73
C GLN A 625 8.48 -15.22 -18.85
N HIS A 626 7.98 -15.81 -17.76
CA HIS A 626 6.79 -16.68 -17.72
C HIS A 626 6.83 -17.96 -18.57
N SER A 627 7.97 -18.33 -19.16
CA SER A 627 8.15 -19.62 -19.83
C SER A 627 8.72 -20.65 -18.85
N LYS A 628 8.12 -21.84 -18.73
CA LYS A 628 8.68 -22.86 -17.83
C LYS A 628 10.02 -23.34 -18.37
N LEU A 629 11.10 -23.11 -17.62
CA LEU A 629 12.44 -23.51 -18.03
C LEU A 629 12.85 -24.83 -17.37
N ASN A 630 13.56 -25.66 -18.13
CA ASN A 630 14.30 -26.81 -17.61
C ASN A 630 15.79 -26.63 -17.92
N GLY A 631 16.67 -26.81 -16.93
CA GLY A 631 18.12 -26.63 -17.06
C GLY A 631 18.71 -25.48 -16.22
N PRO A 632 18.30 -24.21 -16.42
CA PRO A 632 18.82 -23.08 -15.65
C PRO A 632 18.68 -23.30 -14.14
N GLY A 633 19.72 -22.97 -13.37
CA GLY A 633 19.76 -23.11 -11.90
C GLY A 633 20.54 -24.33 -11.39
N SER A 634 20.50 -25.45 -12.11
CA SER A 634 21.23 -26.67 -11.74
C SER A 634 22.64 -26.74 -12.35
N PHE A 635 22.85 -26.20 -13.55
CA PHE A 635 24.14 -26.19 -14.26
C PHE A 635 24.30 -24.91 -15.12
N PRO A 636 25.54 -24.53 -15.54
CA PRO A 636 25.82 -23.26 -16.22
C PRO A 636 25.33 -23.25 -17.68
N VAL A 637 24.02 -23.11 -17.90
CA VAL A 637 23.41 -23.10 -19.23
C VAL A 637 23.75 -21.88 -20.07
N PHE A 638 24.31 -20.81 -19.50
CA PHE A 638 24.59 -19.55 -20.19
C PHE A 638 26.10 -19.33 -20.44
N LEU A 639 26.92 -20.36 -20.29
CA LEU A 639 28.38 -20.24 -20.24
C LEU A 639 29.02 -19.54 -21.45
N SER A 640 28.45 -19.69 -22.65
CA SER A 640 28.99 -19.09 -23.88
C SER A 640 28.42 -17.70 -24.22
N LEU A 641 27.50 -17.16 -23.41
CA LEU A 641 26.82 -15.88 -23.68
C LEU A 641 27.55 -14.67 -23.06
N GLY A 642 28.85 -14.55 -23.32
CA GLY A 642 29.71 -13.51 -22.73
C GLY A 642 29.32 -12.07 -23.05
N LYS A 643 28.64 -11.83 -24.18
CA LYS A 643 28.18 -10.51 -24.64
C LYS A 643 26.78 -10.11 -24.14
N LEU A 644 26.10 -11.00 -23.41
CA LEU A 644 24.73 -10.76 -22.98
C LEU A 644 24.68 -9.60 -21.96
N ILE A 645 23.82 -8.62 -22.22
CA ILE A 645 23.61 -7.43 -21.38
C ILE A 645 22.31 -7.56 -20.58
N TYR A 646 21.26 -8.13 -21.18
CA TYR A 646 19.94 -8.28 -20.58
C TYR A 646 19.51 -9.75 -20.55
N LEU A 647 19.15 -10.23 -19.36
CA LEU A 647 18.55 -11.54 -19.14
C LEU A 647 17.31 -11.42 -18.27
N ASP A 648 16.18 -11.91 -18.78
CA ASP A 648 14.95 -12.07 -18.00
C ASP A 648 14.54 -13.53 -17.95
N ILE A 649 14.55 -14.10 -16.75
CA ILE A 649 14.05 -15.43 -16.42
C ILE A 649 12.99 -15.35 -15.32
N SER A 650 12.25 -14.25 -15.23
CA SER A 650 11.25 -14.09 -14.17
C SER A 650 10.08 -15.04 -14.38
N TYR A 651 9.60 -15.65 -13.29
CA TYR A 651 8.48 -16.59 -13.27
C TYR A 651 8.68 -17.80 -14.20
N THR A 652 9.93 -18.25 -14.38
CA THR A 652 10.27 -19.42 -15.20
C THR A 652 10.20 -20.74 -14.44
N ASN A 653 9.84 -20.70 -13.16
CA ASN A 653 9.86 -21.84 -12.24
C ASN A 653 11.28 -22.44 -12.09
N THR A 654 12.29 -21.58 -12.15
CA THR A 654 13.70 -21.94 -11.98
C THR A 654 14.03 -22.10 -10.50
N HIS A 655 14.71 -23.21 -10.17
CA HIS A 655 15.26 -23.44 -8.83
C HIS A 655 16.79 -23.35 -8.90
N VAL A 656 17.36 -22.33 -8.25
CA VAL A 656 18.81 -22.08 -8.27
C VAL A 656 19.48 -22.89 -7.15
N GLU A 657 20.24 -23.90 -7.56
CA GLU A 657 21.00 -24.79 -6.66
C GLU A 657 22.51 -24.60 -6.77
N SER A 658 23.00 -24.23 -7.95
CA SER A 658 24.43 -24.10 -8.26
C SER A 658 24.93 -22.67 -8.13
N GLN A 659 26.08 -22.48 -7.49
CA GLN A 659 26.79 -21.20 -7.44
C GLN A 659 27.21 -20.70 -8.83
N CYS A 660 27.33 -21.60 -9.81
CA CYS A 660 27.73 -21.28 -11.17
C CYS A 660 26.54 -21.24 -12.14
N ALA A 661 25.30 -21.11 -11.64
CA ALA A 661 24.10 -21.05 -12.48
C ALA A 661 24.16 -19.93 -13.55
N PHE A 662 24.83 -18.82 -13.24
CA PHE A 662 24.97 -17.65 -14.11
C PHE A 662 26.41 -17.41 -14.60
N CYS A 663 27.28 -18.42 -14.54
CA CYS A 663 28.63 -18.31 -15.08
C CYS A 663 28.63 -18.04 -16.60
N GLY A 664 29.66 -17.33 -17.08
CA GLY A 664 29.81 -16.94 -18.48
C GLY A 664 29.12 -15.63 -18.86
N LEU A 665 28.25 -15.09 -18.01
CA LEU A 665 27.52 -13.84 -18.24
C LEU A 665 28.33 -12.60 -17.81
N GLU A 666 29.52 -12.43 -18.38
CA GLU A 666 30.51 -11.43 -17.94
C GLU A 666 30.10 -9.98 -18.24
N SER A 667 29.35 -9.75 -19.32
CA SER A 667 28.87 -8.40 -19.72
C SER A 667 27.50 -8.04 -19.16
N LEU A 668 26.90 -8.90 -18.32
CA LEU A 668 25.50 -8.76 -17.93
C LEU A 668 25.29 -7.54 -17.04
N GLN A 669 24.33 -6.70 -17.43
CA GLN A 669 23.97 -5.47 -16.72
C GLN A 669 22.59 -5.57 -16.07
N VAL A 670 21.67 -6.30 -16.68
CA VAL A 670 20.30 -6.46 -16.17
C VAL A 670 19.99 -7.94 -16.02
N LEU A 671 19.74 -8.37 -14.79
CA LEU A 671 19.24 -9.69 -14.46
C LEU A 671 17.90 -9.58 -13.76
N LYS A 672 16.85 -10.08 -14.40
CA LYS A 672 15.53 -10.23 -13.79
C LYS A 672 15.22 -11.70 -13.61
N MET A 673 14.88 -12.09 -12.40
CA MET A 673 14.59 -13.47 -12.06
C MET A 673 13.53 -13.57 -10.96
N ALA A 674 12.60 -12.62 -10.91
CA ALA A 674 11.53 -12.58 -9.94
C ALA A 674 10.67 -13.85 -9.98
N GLY A 675 10.06 -14.26 -8.87
CA GLY A 675 9.14 -15.39 -8.85
C GLY A 675 9.80 -16.77 -9.00
N ASN A 676 11.13 -16.86 -8.87
CA ASN A 676 11.87 -18.12 -8.86
C ASN A 676 12.15 -18.58 -7.43
N SER A 677 13.05 -19.55 -7.26
CA SER A 677 13.42 -20.03 -5.92
C SER A 677 14.90 -20.35 -5.83
N PHE A 678 15.43 -20.32 -4.60
CA PHE A 678 16.81 -20.64 -4.29
C PHE A 678 16.87 -21.81 -3.32
N LYS A 679 17.94 -22.60 -3.40
CA LYS A 679 18.20 -23.69 -2.46
C LYS A 679 18.13 -23.21 -1.02
N GLY A 680 17.23 -23.82 -0.24
CA GLY A 680 17.02 -23.47 1.17
C GLY A 680 16.41 -22.07 1.41
N ASN A 681 15.78 -21.46 0.39
CA ASN A 681 15.23 -20.10 0.47
C ASN A 681 16.27 -19.04 0.91
N ASN A 682 17.55 -19.29 0.62
CA ASN A 682 18.65 -18.41 0.96
C ASN A 682 19.30 -17.87 -0.32
N LEU A 683 19.49 -16.56 -0.39
CA LEU A 683 20.19 -15.93 -1.50
C LEU A 683 21.70 -16.13 -1.34
N GLY A 684 22.25 -17.11 -2.04
CA GLY A 684 23.68 -17.48 -1.99
C GLY A 684 24.56 -16.80 -3.05
N ASP A 685 25.72 -17.39 -3.31
CA ASP A 685 26.81 -16.81 -4.11
C ASP A 685 26.65 -16.92 -5.62
N SER A 686 25.41 -17.09 -6.11
CA SER A 686 25.13 -17.37 -7.53
C SER A 686 25.48 -16.20 -8.45
N PHE A 687 25.69 -15.00 -7.91
CA PHE A 687 25.96 -13.77 -8.65
C PHE A 687 27.44 -13.34 -8.61
N MET A 688 28.34 -14.11 -7.97
CA MET A 688 29.73 -13.66 -7.73
C MET A 688 30.53 -13.32 -9.01
N LYS A 689 30.11 -13.80 -10.18
CA LYS A 689 30.76 -13.52 -11.46
C LYS A 689 30.16 -12.35 -12.23
N LEU A 690 29.01 -11.82 -11.80
CA LEU A 690 28.25 -10.77 -12.50
C LEU A 690 28.74 -9.36 -12.13
N THR A 691 30.03 -9.08 -12.34
CA THR A 691 30.68 -7.84 -11.87
C THR A 691 30.21 -6.55 -12.58
N GLN A 692 29.55 -6.67 -13.73
CA GLN A 692 29.01 -5.54 -14.50
C GLN A 692 27.52 -5.26 -14.20
N LEU A 693 26.92 -5.98 -13.25
CA LEU A 693 25.49 -5.91 -12.99
C LEU A 693 25.08 -4.52 -12.47
N LEU A 694 24.08 -3.92 -13.11
CA LEU A 694 23.49 -2.63 -12.77
C LEU A 694 22.10 -2.78 -12.17
N THR A 695 21.32 -3.77 -12.62
CA THR A 695 19.95 -4.04 -12.14
C THR A 695 19.80 -5.52 -11.82
N LEU A 696 19.35 -5.80 -10.59
CA LEU A 696 19.02 -7.15 -10.12
C LEU A 696 17.61 -7.17 -9.56
N ASP A 697 16.77 -8.05 -10.10
CA ASP A 697 15.43 -8.32 -9.57
C ASP A 697 15.32 -9.77 -9.10
N VAL A 698 15.23 -9.93 -7.78
CA VAL A 698 15.02 -11.19 -7.06
C VAL A 698 13.75 -11.12 -6.19
N SER A 699 12.79 -10.30 -6.61
CA SER A 699 11.50 -10.18 -5.92
C SER A 699 10.67 -11.46 -6.03
N SER A 700 9.74 -11.68 -5.09
CA SER A 700 8.86 -12.86 -5.11
C SER A 700 9.59 -14.22 -5.12
N CYS A 701 10.83 -14.30 -4.64
CA CYS A 701 11.66 -15.51 -4.70
C CYS A 701 11.52 -16.42 -3.47
N ASN A 702 10.58 -16.11 -2.58
CA ASN A 702 10.38 -16.78 -1.29
C ASN A 702 11.61 -16.75 -0.36
N LEU A 703 12.49 -15.76 -0.50
CA LEU A 703 13.72 -15.63 0.29
C LEU A 703 13.42 -15.38 1.77
N ILE A 704 14.12 -16.09 2.65
CA ILE A 704 14.05 -15.90 4.11
C ILE A 704 15.33 -15.24 4.63
N GLN A 705 16.46 -15.48 3.96
CA GLN A 705 17.76 -14.93 4.32
C GLN A 705 18.58 -14.57 3.07
N VAL A 706 19.53 -13.66 3.26
CA VAL A 706 20.57 -13.30 2.29
C VAL A 706 21.94 -13.64 2.89
N SER A 707 22.78 -14.37 2.16
CA SER A 707 24.16 -14.67 2.58
C SER A 707 25.05 -13.43 2.54
N LEU A 708 26.03 -13.35 3.46
CA LEU A 708 26.99 -12.24 3.56
C LEU A 708 27.77 -11.98 2.26
N SER A 709 28.07 -13.02 1.49
CA SER A 709 28.84 -12.97 0.25
C SER A 709 27.99 -12.79 -1.01
N ALA A 710 26.66 -12.83 -0.92
CA ALA A 710 25.75 -12.85 -2.07
C ALA A 710 25.94 -11.66 -3.02
N PHE A 711 26.21 -10.48 -2.45
CA PHE A 711 26.38 -9.21 -3.18
C PHE A 711 27.82 -8.70 -3.19
N SER A 712 28.78 -9.47 -2.66
CA SER A 712 30.16 -9.02 -2.38
C SER A 712 30.92 -8.44 -3.59
N THR A 713 30.55 -8.86 -4.80
CA THR A 713 31.20 -8.44 -6.07
C THR A 713 30.38 -7.44 -6.88
N LEU A 714 29.16 -7.11 -6.44
CA LEU A 714 28.20 -6.29 -7.19
C LEU A 714 28.35 -4.78 -6.92
N GLY A 715 29.59 -4.29 -6.91
CA GLY A 715 29.88 -2.89 -6.56
C GLY A 715 29.33 -1.84 -7.52
N LYS A 716 28.91 -2.24 -8.73
CA LYS A 716 28.29 -1.35 -9.74
C LYS A 716 26.75 -1.35 -9.72
N LEU A 717 26.14 -2.15 -8.85
CA LEU A 717 24.69 -2.32 -8.83
C LEU A 717 23.99 -1.02 -8.46
N GLN A 718 23.08 -0.57 -9.32
CA GLN A 718 22.31 0.66 -9.15
C GLN A 718 20.88 0.41 -8.68
N LYS A 719 20.28 -0.69 -9.10
CA LYS A 719 18.89 -1.04 -8.76
C LYS A 719 18.82 -2.46 -8.22
N LEU A 720 18.32 -2.61 -7.00
CA LEU A 720 18.08 -3.89 -6.37
C LEU A 720 16.60 -3.98 -5.99
N ASN A 721 15.90 -4.94 -6.56
CA ASN A 721 14.56 -5.32 -6.13
C ASN A 721 14.61 -6.66 -5.40
N ILE A 722 14.27 -6.64 -4.11
CA ILE A 722 14.16 -7.81 -3.24
C ILE A 722 12.79 -7.85 -2.53
N SER A 723 11.79 -7.17 -3.09
CA SER A 723 10.43 -7.10 -2.53
C SER A 723 9.68 -8.43 -2.61
N HIS A 724 8.55 -8.50 -1.91
CA HIS A 724 7.67 -9.69 -1.89
C HIS A 724 8.40 -10.98 -1.46
N ASN A 725 9.35 -10.86 -0.52
CA ASN A 725 10.04 -11.99 0.08
C ASN A 725 9.61 -12.15 1.55
N LYS A 726 10.31 -13.00 2.31
CA LYS A 726 10.02 -13.31 3.73
C LYS A 726 11.19 -12.91 4.63
N LEU A 727 11.90 -11.85 4.26
CA LEU A 727 13.07 -11.38 5.01
C LEU A 727 12.61 -10.74 6.31
N LEU A 728 13.13 -11.23 7.43
CA LEU A 728 12.83 -10.74 8.78
C LEU A 728 13.76 -9.58 9.20
N THR A 729 14.99 -9.58 8.69
CA THR A 729 16.04 -8.64 9.09
C THR A 729 16.76 -8.07 7.88
N PHE A 730 17.32 -6.87 8.06
CA PHE A 730 18.25 -6.26 7.12
C PHE A 730 19.68 -6.39 7.67
N ASP A 731 20.45 -7.33 7.14
CA ASP A 731 21.85 -7.53 7.56
C ASP A 731 22.79 -6.57 6.83
N HIS A 732 23.17 -5.49 7.52
CA HIS A 732 24.09 -4.45 7.04
C HIS A 732 25.38 -4.97 6.38
N LEU A 733 25.91 -6.13 6.80
CA LEU A 733 27.15 -6.68 6.23
C LEU A 733 26.96 -7.21 4.81
N ALA A 734 25.78 -7.75 4.48
CA ALA A 734 25.50 -8.28 3.15
C ALA A 734 25.35 -7.18 2.09
N TYR A 735 24.80 -6.01 2.47
CA TYR A 735 24.54 -4.89 1.55
C TYR A 735 25.71 -3.89 1.47
N LYS A 736 26.70 -3.99 2.36
CA LYS A 736 27.85 -3.06 2.44
C LYS A 736 28.63 -2.90 1.13
N ALA A 737 28.66 -3.92 0.28
CA ALA A 737 29.36 -3.86 -1.01
C ALA A 737 28.64 -2.99 -2.07
N LEU A 738 27.36 -2.69 -1.89
CA LEU A 738 26.49 -2.03 -2.87
C LEU A 738 26.60 -0.49 -2.84
N GLN A 739 27.82 0.03 -3.00
CA GLN A 739 28.10 1.47 -2.85
C GLN A 739 27.55 2.36 -3.99
N ALA A 740 27.16 1.78 -5.12
CA ALA A 740 26.57 2.50 -6.26
C ALA A 740 25.03 2.45 -6.29
N LEU A 741 24.39 1.91 -5.25
CA LEU A 741 22.95 1.66 -5.24
C LEU A 741 22.16 2.97 -5.19
N THR A 742 21.21 3.11 -6.10
CA THR A 742 20.32 4.29 -6.24
C THR A 742 18.88 3.96 -5.91
N VAL A 743 18.45 2.73 -6.19
CA VAL A 743 17.09 2.23 -5.92
C VAL A 743 17.18 0.91 -5.17
N LEU A 744 16.54 0.87 -4.01
CA LEU A 744 16.36 -0.33 -3.21
C LEU A 744 14.87 -0.53 -2.92
N ASP A 745 14.29 -1.58 -3.48
CA ASP A 745 12.93 -2.00 -3.15
C ASP A 745 13.00 -3.21 -2.20
N PHE A 746 12.61 -2.95 -0.95
CA PHE A 746 12.50 -3.92 0.14
C PHE A 746 11.02 -4.10 0.59
N SER A 747 10.07 -3.58 -0.19
CA SER A 747 8.66 -3.61 0.17
C SER A 747 8.10 -5.03 0.29
N SER A 748 6.99 -5.18 1.00
CA SER A 748 6.29 -6.47 1.15
C SER A 748 7.19 -7.61 1.66
N ASN A 749 8.03 -7.32 2.65
CA ASN A 749 8.82 -8.28 3.42
C ASN A 749 8.26 -8.42 4.84
N GLN A 750 9.01 -9.05 5.74
CA GLN A 750 8.62 -9.25 7.15
C GLN A 750 9.53 -8.44 8.10
N LEU A 751 10.08 -7.33 7.62
CA LEU A 751 10.99 -6.49 8.39
C LEU A 751 10.25 -5.80 9.53
N THR A 752 10.78 -5.90 10.74
CA THR A 752 10.22 -5.22 11.92
C THR A 752 10.87 -3.86 12.20
N VAL A 753 12.17 -3.73 11.91
CA VAL A 753 12.93 -2.49 12.14
C VAL A 753 14.21 -2.50 11.30
N LEU A 754 14.67 -1.33 10.87
CA LEU A 754 16.05 -1.13 10.45
C LEU A 754 16.91 -0.74 11.65
N THR A 755 17.87 -1.60 12.01
CA THR A 755 18.81 -1.31 13.10
C THR A 755 19.69 -0.10 12.79
N GLU A 756 20.25 0.55 13.82
CA GLU A 756 21.12 1.73 13.65
C GLU A 756 22.31 1.45 12.72
N LYS A 757 22.95 0.28 12.89
CA LYS A 757 24.03 -0.17 11.99
C LYS A 757 23.58 -0.35 10.54
N ALA A 758 22.33 -0.77 10.32
CA ALA A 758 21.76 -0.87 8.99
C ALA A 758 21.58 0.51 8.36
N LEU A 759 21.02 1.47 9.11
CA LEU A 759 20.84 2.85 8.65
C LEU A 759 22.17 3.52 8.29
N GLU A 760 23.21 3.34 9.11
CA GLU A 760 24.56 3.85 8.84
C GLU A 760 25.23 3.20 7.63
N SER A 761 24.85 1.96 7.30
CA SER A 761 25.42 1.20 6.18
C SER A 761 24.74 1.47 4.84
N LEU A 762 23.61 2.17 4.83
CA LEU A 762 22.91 2.51 3.59
C LEU A 762 23.82 3.41 2.73
N PRO A 763 23.94 3.13 1.42
CA PRO A 763 24.82 3.89 0.54
C PRO A 763 24.30 5.32 0.38
N SER A 764 25.20 6.30 0.39
CA SER A 764 24.85 7.72 0.23
C SER A 764 24.33 8.06 -1.18
N SER A 765 24.52 7.18 -2.16
CA SER A 765 23.99 7.31 -3.52
C SER A 765 22.49 6.98 -3.63
N LEU A 766 21.86 6.50 -2.56
CA LEU A 766 20.48 6.04 -2.58
C LEU A 766 19.52 7.23 -2.77
N VAL A 767 18.65 7.13 -3.79
CA VAL A 767 17.65 8.15 -4.13
C VAL A 767 16.24 7.64 -3.82
N HIS A 768 16.04 6.32 -3.95
CA HIS A 768 14.75 5.69 -3.71
C HIS A 768 14.90 4.46 -2.83
N LEU A 769 14.18 4.47 -1.71
CA LEU A 769 14.07 3.35 -0.79
C LEU A 769 12.60 3.03 -0.54
N ASP A 770 12.12 1.87 -0.97
CA ASP A 770 10.78 1.40 -0.65
C ASP A 770 10.83 0.37 0.48
N LEU A 771 10.22 0.72 1.60
CA LEU A 771 10.06 -0.18 2.76
C LEU A 771 8.57 -0.44 3.08
N SER A 772 7.66 -0.06 2.19
CA SER A 772 6.21 -0.21 2.41
C SER A 772 5.80 -1.67 2.62
N CYS A 773 4.64 -1.86 3.24
CA CYS A 773 4.07 -3.21 3.47
C CYS A 773 4.98 -4.18 4.26
N ASN A 774 5.80 -3.66 5.18
CA ASN A 774 6.57 -4.46 6.14
C ASN A 774 5.86 -4.53 7.51
N LEU A 775 6.42 -5.28 8.46
CA LEU A 775 5.82 -5.57 9.76
C LEU A 775 6.41 -4.70 10.87
N PHE A 776 6.43 -3.38 10.67
CA PHE A 776 7.16 -2.47 11.57
C PHE A 776 6.70 -2.52 13.03
N ASP A 777 7.65 -2.60 13.96
CA ASP A 777 7.40 -2.43 15.39
C ASP A 777 7.63 -0.96 15.79
N CYS A 778 6.54 -0.23 16.02
CA CYS A 778 6.50 1.16 16.45
C CYS A 778 6.48 1.30 17.97
N SER A 779 7.16 0.41 18.67
CA SER A 779 7.38 0.50 20.10
C SER A 779 8.50 1.52 20.42
N CYS A 780 8.54 2.04 21.64
CA CYS A 780 9.56 3.00 22.04
C CYS A 780 11.00 2.43 22.04
N SER A 781 11.20 1.11 21.89
CA SER A 781 12.54 0.53 21.72
C SER A 781 13.16 0.78 20.34
N HIS A 782 12.35 1.14 19.34
CA HIS A 782 12.79 1.37 17.95
C HIS A 782 12.62 2.83 17.51
N LEU A 783 12.66 3.74 18.48
CA LEU A 783 12.46 5.17 18.23
C LEU A 783 13.50 5.77 17.26
N SER A 784 14.73 5.24 17.23
CA SER A 784 15.78 5.70 16.30
C SER A 784 15.38 5.50 14.84
N PHE A 785 14.80 4.34 14.49
CA PHE A 785 14.28 4.08 13.15
C PHE A 785 13.11 5.01 12.78
N VAL A 786 12.14 5.19 13.68
CA VAL A 786 10.97 6.04 13.43
C VAL A 786 11.38 7.51 13.25
N LYS A 787 12.33 8.00 14.06
CA LYS A 787 12.92 9.34 13.88
C LYS A 787 13.61 9.48 12.53
N TRP A 788 14.48 8.54 12.20
CA TRP A 788 15.19 8.54 10.93
C TRP A 788 14.24 8.55 9.73
N ALA A 789 13.17 7.75 9.75
CA ALA A 789 12.17 7.69 8.69
C ALA A 789 11.41 9.01 8.49
N LYS A 790 11.17 9.77 9.58
CA LYS A 790 10.57 11.11 9.49
C LYS A 790 11.53 12.15 8.91
N GLU A 791 12.80 12.10 9.31
CA GLU A 791 13.83 13.03 8.85
C GLU A 791 14.18 12.83 7.36
N HIS A 792 14.13 11.58 6.89
CA HIS A 792 14.49 11.21 5.51
C HIS A 792 13.26 10.85 4.66
N GLY A 793 12.12 11.49 4.91
CA GLY A 793 10.86 11.20 4.20
C GLY A 793 10.95 11.31 2.67
N GLU A 794 11.80 12.18 2.12
CA GLU A 794 12.01 12.34 0.67
C GLU A 794 12.72 11.14 0.01
N LEU A 795 13.51 10.38 0.77
CA LEU A 795 14.18 9.16 0.30
C LEU A 795 13.19 7.99 0.18
N LEU A 796 12.12 8.02 0.98
CA LEU A 796 11.18 6.92 1.14
C LEU A 796 10.06 6.98 0.09
N TRP A 797 9.77 5.83 -0.53
CA TRP A 797 8.65 5.67 -1.45
C TRP A 797 7.42 5.11 -0.73
N SER A 798 6.22 5.42 -1.22
CA SER A 798 4.94 4.91 -0.68
C SER A 798 4.81 5.05 0.85
N THR A 799 5.18 6.23 1.39
CA THR A 799 5.17 6.51 2.84
C THR A 799 3.79 6.31 3.49
N GLU A 800 2.72 6.46 2.71
CA GLU A 800 1.33 6.17 3.12
C GLU A 800 1.12 4.69 3.49
N LEU A 801 1.88 3.77 2.88
CA LEU A 801 1.80 2.32 3.08
C LEU A 801 2.84 1.80 4.08
N MET A 802 3.67 2.69 4.66
CA MET A 802 4.54 2.37 5.78
C MET A 802 3.75 2.49 7.08
N VAL A 803 3.10 1.40 7.49
CA VAL A 803 2.25 1.36 8.68
C VAL A 803 2.85 0.48 9.78
N CYS A 804 2.58 0.84 11.03
CA CYS A 804 2.92 0.07 12.20
C CYS A 804 2.12 -1.23 12.23
N ASN A 805 2.79 -2.35 12.50
CA ASN A 805 2.18 -3.65 12.73
C ASN A 805 2.08 -3.98 14.22
N SER A 806 3.11 -3.64 14.98
CA SER A 806 3.12 -3.74 16.44
C SER A 806 3.53 -2.41 17.07
N PRO A 807 3.16 -2.15 18.33
CA PRO A 807 2.20 -2.90 19.17
C PRO A 807 0.74 -2.77 18.66
N GLU A 808 -0.16 -3.69 19.03
CA GLU A 808 -1.55 -3.77 18.50
C GLU A 808 -2.35 -2.46 18.59
N HIS A 809 -2.08 -1.60 19.58
CA HIS A 809 -2.78 -0.31 19.72
C HIS A 809 -2.37 0.74 18.67
N LEU A 810 -1.26 0.53 17.96
CA LEU A 810 -0.76 1.40 16.89
C LEU A 810 -0.89 0.74 15.51
N LYS A 811 -1.55 -0.41 15.43
CA LYS A 811 -1.68 -1.15 14.18
C LYS A 811 -2.37 -0.31 13.10
N ASN A 812 -1.82 -0.31 11.89
CA ASN A 812 -2.24 0.48 10.74
C ASN A 812 -2.05 2.01 10.86
N VAL A 813 -1.37 2.49 11.90
CA VAL A 813 -0.96 3.90 11.98
C VAL A 813 0.28 4.09 11.10
N SER A 814 0.31 5.15 10.28
CA SER A 814 1.51 5.46 9.48
C SER A 814 2.71 5.74 10.40
N VAL A 815 3.85 5.13 10.08
CA VAL A 815 5.13 5.29 10.83
C VAL A 815 5.53 6.77 10.89
N LEU A 816 5.29 7.54 9.83
CA LEU A 816 5.62 8.96 9.77
C LEU A 816 4.71 9.81 10.68
N ASN A 817 3.50 9.34 10.97
CA ASN A 817 2.54 10.01 11.85
C ASN A 817 2.66 9.59 13.32
N PHE A 818 3.61 8.72 13.67
CA PHE A 818 3.81 8.27 15.05
C PHE A 818 4.22 9.42 15.99
N ASP A 819 3.52 9.60 17.11
CA ASP A 819 3.83 10.68 18.06
C ASP A 819 5.00 10.32 19.00
N LEU A 820 6.13 11.00 18.78
CA LEU A 820 7.34 10.87 19.59
C LEU A 820 7.14 11.27 21.06
N SER A 821 6.14 12.09 21.36
CA SER A 821 5.84 12.51 22.74
C SER A 821 5.29 11.37 23.60
N SER A 822 4.68 10.36 22.97
CA SER A 822 4.14 9.17 23.65
C SER A 822 5.21 8.33 24.35
N CYS A 823 6.49 8.48 23.95
CA CYS A 823 7.62 7.80 24.58
C CYS A 823 8.29 8.60 25.71
N GLN A 824 7.81 9.82 26.03
CA GLN A 824 8.30 10.58 27.17
C GLN A 824 7.52 10.24 28.43
N LEU A 825 8.20 9.77 29.49
CA LEU A 825 7.56 9.62 30.80
C LEU A 825 7.11 11.00 31.30
N SER A 826 5.81 11.16 31.54
CA SER A 826 5.25 12.40 32.07
C SER A 826 5.92 12.74 33.42
N PRO A 827 6.46 13.97 33.58
CA PRO A 827 6.96 14.46 34.87
C PRO A 827 5.90 14.37 35.98
N VAL A 828 4.62 14.41 35.61
CA VAL A 828 3.47 14.29 36.52
C VAL A 828 3.37 12.87 37.09
N LEU A 829 3.57 11.83 36.27
CA LEU A 829 3.58 10.44 36.76
C LEU A 829 4.76 10.22 37.71
N MET A 830 5.94 10.73 37.36
CA MET A 830 7.12 10.63 38.24
C MET A 830 6.89 11.34 39.59
N ALA A 831 6.23 12.49 39.59
CA ALA A 831 5.86 13.18 40.84
C ALA A 831 4.86 12.37 41.69
N ILE A 832 3.89 11.68 41.06
CA ILE A 832 2.90 10.85 41.74
C ILE A 832 3.53 9.62 42.39
N TYR A 833 4.54 9.00 41.79
CA TYR A 833 5.19 7.80 42.36
C TYR A 833 6.33 8.13 43.32
N VAL A 834 7.18 9.12 42.98
CA VAL A 834 8.37 9.45 43.76
C VAL A 834 8.04 10.35 44.96
N GLY A 835 7.04 11.24 44.82
CA GLY A 835 6.61 12.15 45.88
C GLY A 835 6.15 11.43 47.16
N PRO A 836 5.22 10.45 47.08
CA PRO A 836 4.78 9.69 48.24
C PRO A 836 5.88 8.79 48.82
N ALA A 837 6.75 8.24 47.99
CA ALA A 837 7.87 7.42 48.45
C ALA A 837 8.87 8.26 49.27
N LEU A 838 9.21 9.47 48.80
CA LEU A 838 10.04 10.42 49.54
C LEU A 838 9.35 10.93 50.79
N ALA A 839 8.06 11.26 50.72
CA ALA A 839 7.28 11.68 51.88
C ALA A 839 7.16 10.56 52.93
N GLY A 840 6.96 9.32 52.49
CA GLY A 840 6.93 8.12 53.34
C GLY A 840 8.28 7.84 53.99
N ALA A 841 9.38 7.95 53.23
CA ALA A 841 10.73 7.83 53.78
C ALA A 841 11.03 8.93 54.81
N LEU A 842 10.61 10.17 54.53
CA LEU A 842 10.77 11.29 55.46
C LEU A 842 9.91 11.11 56.72
N PHE A 843 8.69 10.60 56.59
CA PHE A 843 7.82 10.26 57.70
C PHE A 843 8.40 9.13 58.58
N LEU A 844 8.92 8.06 57.96
CA LEU A 844 9.62 6.98 58.68
C LEU A 844 10.89 7.49 59.37
N PHE A 845 11.64 8.38 58.73
CA PHE A 845 12.81 9.02 59.32
C PHE A 845 12.43 9.91 60.51
N LEU A 846 11.35 10.70 60.39
CA LEU A 846 10.83 11.51 61.49
C LEU A 846 10.31 10.64 62.64
N LEU A 847 9.56 9.58 62.34
CA LEU A 847 9.15 8.59 63.34
C LEU A 847 10.37 8.00 64.05
N TYR A 848 11.37 7.53 63.32
CA TYR A 848 12.61 6.99 63.90
C TYR A 848 13.34 8.03 64.77
N LYS A 849 13.48 9.26 64.27
CA LYS A 849 14.16 10.36 64.96
C LYS A 849 13.46 10.78 66.26
N TYR A 850 12.13 10.78 66.28
CA TYR A 850 11.34 11.22 67.44
C TYR A 850 10.75 10.05 68.26
N TYR A 851 10.94 8.80 67.84
CA TYR A 851 10.47 7.59 68.50
C TYR A 851 10.88 7.54 69.97
N PHE A 852 12.15 7.86 70.26
CA PHE A 852 12.68 7.84 71.62
C PHE A 852 11.99 8.91 72.49
N ASN A 853 11.81 10.12 71.99
CA ASN A 853 11.14 11.20 72.75
C ASN A 853 9.64 10.94 72.95
N LEU A 854 8.96 10.32 71.97
CA LEU A 854 7.55 9.95 72.08
C LEU A 854 7.34 8.80 73.08
N TYR A 855 8.24 7.81 73.07
CA TYR A 855 8.24 6.69 74.01
C TYR A 855 8.47 7.16 75.46
N TYR A 856 9.47 8.00 75.71
CA TYR A 856 9.74 8.52 77.06
C TYR A 856 8.67 9.51 77.55
N GLY A 857 8.10 10.33 76.67
CA GLY A 857 6.95 11.17 77.00
C GLY A 857 5.73 10.36 77.46
N LEU A 858 5.46 9.23 76.80
CA LEU A 858 4.40 8.30 77.20
C LEU A 858 4.71 7.56 78.51
N VAL A 859 5.97 7.20 78.78
CA VAL A 859 6.40 6.59 80.05
C VAL A 859 6.28 7.57 81.23
N LEU A 860 6.67 8.84 81.06
CA LEU A 860 6.49 9.89 82.07
C LEU A 860 4.99 10.18 82.34
N LEU A 861 4.16 10.22 81.29
CA LEU A 861 2.71 10.44 81.43
C LEU A 861 1.96 9.23 82.03
N SER A 862 2.47 8.02 81.85
CA SER A 862 1.88 6.79 82.42
C SER A 862 2.42 6.44 83.81
N GLY A 863 3.58 6.98 84.23
CA GLY A 863 4.19 6.79 85.55
C GLY A 863 3.65 7.70 86.67
N CYS A 864 3.12 8.88 86.37
CA CYS A 864 2.67 9.85 87.39
C CYS A 864 1.31 9.55 88.07
N ARG A 865 0.74 8.35 87.91
CA ARG A 865 -0.58 8.00 88.50
C ARG A 865 -0.55 6.97 89.63
N ARG A 866 0.62 6.40 89.94
CA ARG A 866 0.79 5.43 91.04
C ARG A 866 2.21 5.56 91.58
N TYR A 867 2.44 6.38 92.60
CA TYR A 867 3.49 6.27 93.63
C TYR A 867 3.67 7.63 94.34
N ALA A 868 2.73 7.99 95.21
CA ALA A 868 2.80 9.23 95.99
C ALA A 868 2.74 8.97 97.51
N ASP A 869 3.07 7.76 97.97
CA ASP A 869 2.94 7.41 99.40
C ASP A 869 3.96 6.36 99.85
N ARG A 870 5.24 6.55 99.48
CA ARG A 870 6.36 5.83 100.11
C ARG A 870 7.24 6.82 100.84
N ASP A 871 7.55 6.52 102.10
CA ASP A 871 8.56 7.21 102.89
C ASP A 871 9.94 7.12 102.22
N ASP A 872 10.64 8.25 102.19
CA ASP A 872 11.99 8.36 101.63
C ASP A 872 12.96 7.45 102.39
N THR A 873 13.54 6.45 101.71
CA THR A 873 14.40 5.42 102.33
C THR A 873 15.84 5.90 102.52
N TYR A 874 16.29 6.84 101.67
CA TYR A 874 17.64 7.39 101.65
C TYR A 874 17.61 8.92 101.80
N ASP A 875 18.64 9.47 102.44
CA ASP A 875 18.82 10.91 102.58
C ASP A 875 19.27 11.55 101.26
N ALA A 876 20.17 10.89 100.52
CA ALA A 876 20.58 11.36 99.22
C ALA A 876 21.04 10.23 98.27
N PHE A 877 20.71 10.37 96.99
CA PHE A 877 21.26 9.55 95.91
C PHE A 877 22.53 10.19 95.37
N VAL A 878 23.62 9.42 95.28
CA VAL A 878 24.92 9.93 94.83
C VAL A 878 25.22 9.53 93.39
N ILE A 879 25.32 10.53 92.53
CA ILE A 879 25.76 10.42 91.14
C ILE A 879 27.26 10.72 91.09
N HIS A 880 28.04 9.74 90.67
CA HIS A 880 29.49 9.89 90.52
C HIS A 880 30.02 9.09 89.34
N SER A 881 31.23 9.42 88.86
CA SER A 881 31.92 8.58 87.88
C SER A 881 32.45 7.32 88.55
N SER A 882 32.48 6.20 87.82
CA SER A 882 33.10 4.97 88.30
C SER A 882 34.60 5.14 88.58
N LYS A 883 35.26 6.14 87.98
CA LYS A 883 36.66 6.48 88.25
C LYS A 883 36.86 7.25 89.56
N ASP A 884 35.82 7.92 90.05
CA ASP A 884 35.87 8.73 91.28
C ASP A 884 35.36 7.95 92.51
N ILE A 885 35.07 6.66 92.33
CA ILE A 885 34.47 5.81 93.37
C ILE A 885 35.33 5.74 94.63
N GLU A 886 36.65 5.78 94.51
CA GLU A 886 37.54 5.69 95.67
C GLU A 886 37.41 6.92 96.57
N TRP A 887 37.32 8.12 95.97
CA TRP A 887 37.06 9.36 96.71
C TRP A 887 35.67 9.33 97.33
N VAL A 888 34.64 8.90 96.58
CA VAL A 888 33.28 8.80 97.11
C VAL A 888 33.22 7.85 98.30
N ARG A 889 33.88 6.69 98.22
CA ARG A 889 33.87 5.70 99.30
C ARG A 889 34.61 6.19 100.55
N GLN A 890 35.85 6.65 100.39
CA GLN A 890 36.72 7.00 101.52
C GLN A 890 36.36 8.36 102.14
N GLU A 891 36.01 9.36 101.34
CA GLU A 891 35.78 10.72 101.84
C GLU A 891 34.29 11.00 102.03
N LEU A 892 33.42 10.65 101.08
CA LEU A 892 31.98 10.98 101.13
C LEU A 892 31.16 10.02 101.99
N VAL A 893 31.25 8.72 101.73
CA VAL A 893 30.42 7.69 102.38
C VAL A 893 30.86 7.49 103.82
N GLU A 894 32.15 7.24 104.09
CA GLU A 894 32.64 7.04 105.46
C GLU A 894 32.33 8.24 106.38
N THR A 895 32.47 9.48 105.89
CA THR A 895 32.21 10.69 106.69
C THR A 895 30.73 10.95 106.93
N LEU A 896 29.85 10.70 105.95
CA LEU A 896 28.42 11.00 106.07
C LEU A 896 27.63 9.88 106.76
N GLU A 897 27.94 8.61 106.48
CA GLU A 897 27.30 7.45 107.13
C GLU A 897 27.88 7.21 108.53
N GLY A 898 29.17 7.48 108.76
CA GLY A 898 29.83 7.34 110.07
C GLY A 898 29.70 8.56 111.01
N GLY A 899 29.21 9.70 110.52
CA GLY A 899 29.07 10.93 111.29
C GLY A 899 27.82 10.98 112.19
N VAL A 900 27.76 11.93 113.12
CA VAL A 900 26.57 12.20 113.98
C VAL A 900 25.90 13.53 113.58
N PRO A 901 24.62 13.58 113.19
CA PRO A 901 23.76 12.44 112.84
C PRO A 901 24.20 11.76 111.53
N PRO A 902 23.93 10.44 111.35
CA PRO A 902 24.27 9.71 110.12
C PRO A 902 23.29 10.04 108.99
N PHE A 903 23.79 10.05 107.75
CA PHE A 903 22.98 10.19 106.53
C PHE A 903 23.06 8.93 105.68
N HIS A 904 21.92 8.36 105.30
CA HIS A 904 21.87 7.14 104.50
C HIS A 904 21.95 7.46 103.00
N LEU A 905 22.97 6.96 102.29
CA LEU A 905 23.19 7.30 100.89
C LEU A 905 22.77 6.16 99.96
N CYS A 906 22.10 6.49 98.85
CA CYS A 906 21.82 5.52 97.78
C CYS A 906 22.96 5.56 96.75
N LEU A 907 23.58 4.41 96.50
CA LEU A 907 24.72 4.25 95.61
C LEU A 907 24.44 3.20 94.54
N HIS A 908 24.71 3.54 93.28
CA HIS A 908 24.38 2.71 92.13
C HIS A 908 25.01 1.29 92.16
N TYR A 909 26.19 1.13 92.77
CA TYR A 909 26.88 -0.17 92.85
C TYR A 909 26.45 -1.01 94.07
N ARG A 910 25.77 -0.41 95.04
CA ARG A 910 25.38 -1.04 96.31
C ARG A 910 23.89 -1.35 96.36
N ASP A 911 23.07 -0.38 95.97
CA ASP A 911 21.63 -0.38 96.25
C ASP A 911 20.78 -0.76 95.01
N PHE A 912 21.38 -0.82 93.82
CA PHE A 912 20.62 -1.21 92.61
C PHE A 912 20.52 -2.72 92.47
N THR A 913 19.29 -3.21 92.31
CA THR A 913 19.00 -4.62 92.08
C THR A 913 19.53 -5.08 90.71
N PRO A 914 20.47 -6.06 90.66
CA PRO A 914 20.96 -6.61 89.40
C PRO A 914 19.83 -7.26 88.60
N GLY A 915 19.76 -6.99 87.30
CA GLY A 915 18.74 -7.54 86.39
C GLY A 915 17.57 -6.60 86.06
N VAL A 916 17.45 -5.46 86.75
CA VAL A 916 16.49 -4.39 86.40
C VAL A 916 17.17 -3.37 85.46
N PRO A 917 16.47 -2.80 84.46
CA PRO A 917 17.06 -1.77 83.61
C PRO A 917 17.59 -0.60 84.43
N VAL A 918 18.84 -0.19 84.22
CA VAL A 918 19.52 0.79 85.08
C VAL A 918 18.74 2.11 85.16
N ALA A 919 18.11 2.57 84.07
CA ALA A 919 17.27 3.76 84.07
C ALA A 919 16.05 3.63 85.02
N SER A 920 15.47 2.43 85.12
CA SER A 920 14.38 2.15 86.07
C SER A 920 14.89 2.13 87.50
N SER A 921 16.06 1.53 87.76
CA SER A 921 16.67 1.52 89.10
C SER A 921 17.08 2.92 89.55
N ILE A 922 17.60 3.76 88.65
CA ILE A 922 17.90 5.17 88.93
C ILE A 922 16.63 5.94 89.35
N ILE A 923 15.51 5.72 88.66
CA ILE A 923 14.26 6.43 88.98
C ILE A 923 13.66 5.88 90.28
N HIS A 924 13.52 4.56 90.42
CA HIS A 924 12.82 3.95 91.55
C HIS A 924 13.66 3.86 92.82
N GLU A 925 14.90 3.38 92.74
CA GLU A 925 15.78 3.22 93.91
C GLU A 925 16.62 4.48 94.17
N GLY A 926 17.00 5.21 93.12
CA GLY A 926 17.73 6.47 93.24
C GLY A 926 16.81 7.63 93.61
N PHE A 927 16.03 8.15 92.66
CA PHE A 927 15.31 9.41 92.81
C PHE A 927 14.06 9.33 93.68
N LEU A 928 13.21 8.31 93.52
CA LEU A 928 11.97 8.18 94.29
C LEU A 928 12.20 7.77 95.74
N SER A 929 13.30 7.09 96.03
CA SER A 929 13.64 6.65 97.39
C SER A 929 14.63 7.58 98.09
N SER A 930 15.07 8.69 97.46
CA SER A 930 16.03 9.64 98.05
C SER A 930 15.52 11.07 98.07
N ARG A 931 15.76 11.80 99.17
CA ARG A 931 15.30 13.20 99.32
C ARG A 931 16.10 14.21 98.52
N LYS A 932 17.41 14.00 98.43
CA LYS A 932 18.35 14.87 97.72
C LYS A 932 19.13 14.06 96.71
N VAL A 933 19.71 14.76 95.74
CA VAL A 933 20.63 14.15 94.78
C VAL A 933 21.96 14.86 94.92
N ILE A 934 23.03 14.13 95.23
CA ILE A 934 24.39 14.64 95.25
C ILE A 934 25.03 14.25 93.93
N ALA A 935 25.54 15.22 93.18
CA ALA A 935 26.33 14.94 91.98
C ALA A 935 27.78 15.40 92.18
N VAL A 936 28.69 14.44 92.10
CA VAL A 936 30.14 14.63 92.28
C VAL A 936 30.78 14.87 90.92
N ILE A 937 31.11 16.13 90.65
CA ILE A 937 31.61 16.64 89.38
C ILE A 937 33.15 16.64 89.38
N SER A 938 33.71 15.94 88.41
CA SER A 938 35.13 15.85 88.06
C SER A 938 35.28 15.91 86.54
N ASP A 939 36.50 15.97 86.00
CA ASP A 939 36.68 15.84 84.55
C ASP A 939 36.21 14.45 84.06
N HIS A 940 36.34 13.40 84.88
CA HIS A 940 35.83 12.06 84.58
C HIS A 940 34.30 11.99 84.55
N PHE A 941 33.62 12.75 85.40
CA PHE A 941 32.16 12.90 85.36
C PHE A 941 31.73 13.54 84.04
N MET A 942 32.46 14.57 83.58
CA MET A 942 32.15 15.30 82.33
C MET A 942 32.30 14.44 81.08
N GLU A 943 33.25 13.52 81.09
CA GLU A 943 33.47 12.55 80.00
C GLU A 943 32.42 11.44 80.00
N SER A 944 31.91 11.06 81.18
CA SER A 944 30.91 10.01 81.30
C SER A 944 29.57 10.43 80.71
N LYS A 945 29.21 9.80 79.59
CA LYS A 945 27.86 9.91 79.02
C LYS A 945 26.79 9.44 80.02
N TRP A 946 27.14 8.50 80.89
CA TRP A 946 26.21 7.93 81.87
C TRP A 946 25.93 8.91 83.02
N CYS A 947 26.96 9.53 83.60
CA CYS A 947 26.78 10.54 84.66
C CYS A 947 26.05 11.78 84.13
N SER A 948 26.29 12.15 82.87
CA SER A 948 25.52 13.20 82.19
C SER A 948 24.03 12.85 82.08
N PHE A 949 23.73 11.60 81.70
CA PHE A 949 22.36 11.10 81.57
C PHE A 949 21.63 11.07 82.93
N GLU A 950 22.28 10.58 83.99
CA GLU A 950 21.71 10.58 85.34
C GLU A 950 21.41 12.00 85.85
N LEU A 951 22.33 12.95 85.61
CA LEU A 951 22.11 14.35 86.00
C LEU A 951 20.98 15.02 85.19
N GLU A 952 20.86 14.74 83.88
CA GLU A 952 19.77 15.27 83.05
C GLU A 952 18.40 14.74 83.49
N ILE A 953 18.33 13.48 83.93
CA ILE A 953 17.11 12.92 84.53
C ILE A 953 16.83 13.60 85.88
N ALA A 954 17.83 13.73 86.76
CA ALA A 954 17.68 14.42 88.04
C ALA A 954 17.15 15.86 87.86
N GLN A 955 17.67 16.59 86.87
CA GLN A 955 17.24 17.95 86.53
C GLN A 955 15.80 17.98 86.01
N SER A 956 15.44 17.05 85.13
CA SER A 956 14.08 16.94 84.61
C SER A 956 13.09 16.60 85.72
N TRP A 957 13.47 15.71 86.64
CA TRP A 957 12.65 15.33 87.78
C TRP A 957 12.46 16.47 88.78
N GLN A 958 13.52 17.24 89.08
CA GLN A 958 13.41 18.46 89.89
C GLN A 958 12.42 19.45 89.28
N PHE A 959 12.38 19.59 87.96
CA PHE A 959 11.45 20.49 87.27
C PHE A 959 10.00 20.00 87.34
N VAL A 960 9.77 18.67 87.27
CA VAL A 960 8.42 18.08 87.25
C VAL A 960 7.79 18.02 88.64
N GLU A 961 8.52 17.57 89.69
CA GLU A 961 7.92 17.33 91.02
C GLU A 961 8.31 18.36 92.08
N GLY A 962 9.33 19.19 91.85
CA GLY A 962 9.74 20.28 92.76
C GLY A 962 10.29 19.85 94.13
N ARG A 963 10.47 18.54 94.41
CA ARG A 963 10.79 18.03 95.75
C ARG A 963 12.28 17.73 96.02
N ALA A 964 13.06 17.28 95.04
CA ALA A 964 14.46 16.90 95.27
C ALA A 964 15.46 18.03 94.91
N GLY A 965 16.25 18.48 95.88
CA GLY A 965 17.30 19.48 95.68
C GLY A 965 18.62 18.82 95.24
N ILE A 966 19.15 19.23 94.09
CA ILE A 966 20.43 18.75 93.58
C ILE A 966 21.58 19.53 94.24
N ILE A 967 22.49 18.81 94.89
CA ILE A 967 23.71 19.34 95.51
C ILE A 967 24.88 18.96 94.60
N LEU A 968 25.63 19.96 94.14
CA LEU A 968 26.80 19.76 93.28
C LEU A 968 28.08 19.85 94.12
N ILE A 969 28.91 18.81 94.05
CA ILE A 969 30.25 18.78 94.65
C ILE A 969 31.26 18.81 93.50
N VAL A 970 32.18 19.76 93.47
CA VAL A 970 33.22 19.87 92.44
C VAL A 970 34.55 19.44 93.05
N LEU A 971 35.12 18.34 92.54
CA LEU A 971 36.36 17.75 93.07
C LEU A 971 37.63 18.50 92.63
N GLU A 972 37.62 19.03 91.42
CA GLU A 972 38.75 19.67 90.77
C GLU A 972 38.27 20.78 89.82
N GLU A 973 39.17 21.69 89.41
CA GLU A 973 38.84 22.74 88.45
C GLU A 973 38.48 22.14 87.09
N VAL A 974 37.17 22.06 86.82
CA VAL A 974 36.63 21.44 85.60
C VAL A 974 37.05 22.19 84.34
N ASN A 975 37.49 21.45 83.32
CA ASN A 975 37.88 22.03 82.04
C ASN A 975 36.73 22.84 81.39
N LYS A 976 36.94 24.15 81.21
CA LYS A 976 35.93 25.08 80.64
C LYS A 976 35.47 24.69 79.23
N ALA A 977 36.30 23.99 78.45
CA ALA A 977 35.92 23.51 77.12
C ALA A 977 34.94 22.33 77.21
N LEU A 978 35.13 21.42 78.17
CA LEU A 978 34.19 20.31 78.44
C LEU A 978 32.89 20.84 79.05
N LEU A 979 32.97 21.86 79.92
CA LEU A 979 31.81 22.51 80.52
C LEU A 979 30.89 23.18 79.48
N ARG A 980 31.45 23.88 78.48
CA ARG A 980 30.66 24.51 77.39
C ARG A 980 29.89 23.49 76.53
N ARG A 981 30.38 22.26 76.42
CA ARG A 981 29.70 21.19 75.67
C ARG A 981 28.48 20.63 76.40
N LYS A 982 28.34 20.89 77.71
CA LYS A 982 27.24 20.39 78.56
C LYS A 982 26.41 21.58 79.07
N LEU A 983 25.60 22.15 78.18
CA LEU A 983 24.80 23.37 78.41
C LEU A 983 23.94 23.35 79.68
N GLY A 984 23.43 22.18 80.10
CA GLY A 984 22.63 22.02 81.33
C GLY A 984 23.44 22.25 82.61
N LEU A 985 24.61 21.61 82.74
CA LEU A 985 25.50 21.73 83.90
C LEU A 985 26.20 23.11 83.95
N SER A 986 26.54 23.69 82.80
CA SER A 986 27.09 25.06 82.72
C SER A 986 26.15 26.09 83.35
N ARG A 987 24.82 25.94 83.22
CA ARG A 987 23.85 26.86 83.84
C ARG A 987 23.80 26.72 85.36
N TYR A 988 23.99 25.52 85.90
CA TYR A 988 23.98 25.28 87.35
C TYR A 988 25.27 25.78 88.03
N LEU A 989 26.43 25.52 87.43
CA LEU A 989 27.71 26.03 87.96
C LEU A 989 27.81 27.56 87.85
N GLN A 990 27.21 28.18 86.83
CA GLN A 990 27.10 29.64 86.72
C GLN A 990 26.29 30.29 87.85
N ARG A 991 25.42 29.54 88.55
CA ARG A 991 24.66 30.06 89.70
C ARG A 991 25.48 30.08 90.99
N ASN A 992 26.75 29.67 90.97
CA ASN A 992 27.68 29.61 92.12
C ASN A 992 27.15 28.84 93.35
N THR A 993 26.16 27.96 93.17
CA THR A 993 25.58 27.11 94.23
C THR A 993 26.15 25.70 94.15
N TYR A 994 27.46 25.54 94.33
CA TYR A 994 28.14 24.26 94.41
C TYR A 994 29.16 24.26 95.55
N LEU A 995 29.56 23.07 96.00
CA LEU A 995 30.55 22.86 97.04
C LEU A 995 31.85 22.43 96.39
N GLU A 996 32.94 23.14 96.65
CA GLU A 996 34.25 22.85 96.07
C GLU A 996 35.13 22.08 97.06
N TRP A 997 35.71 20.97 96.62
CA TRP A 997 36.66 20.20 97.42
C TRP A 997 38.06 20.81 97.30
N LYS A 998 38.70 21.14 98.43
CA LYS A 998 40.08 21.68 98.47
C LYS A 998 40.87 20.99 99.56
N ASP A 999 42.10 20.57 99.25
CA ASP A 999 42.96 19.78 100.15
C ASP A 999 43.56 20.53 101.36
N ARG A 1000 43.17 21.80 101.59
CA ARG A 1000 43.57 22.54 102.80
C ARG A 1000 42.63 22.20 103.96
N GLU A 1001 43.16 21.82 105.13
CA GLU A 1001 42.38 21.40 106.32
C GLU A 1001 41.19 22.33 106.67
N ILE A 1002 41.42 23.66 106.64
CA ILE A 1002 40.39 24.66 106.93
C ILE A 1002 39.23 24.61 105.91
N SER A 1003 39.56 24.36 104.64
CA SER A 1003 38.57 24.28 103.55
C SER A 1003 37.73 23.00 103.64
N ARG A 1004 38.33 21.86 104.05
CA ARG A 1004 37.59 20.60 104.29
C ARG A 1004 36.54 20.77 105.40
N HIS A 1005 36.88 21.44 106.51
CA HIS A 1005 35.89 21.71 107.57
C HIS A 1005 34.71 22.57 107.10
N LEU A 1006 34.97 23.59 106.26
CA LEU A 1006 33.91 24.44 105.72
C LEU A 1006 33.00 23.67 104.75
N PHE A 1007 33.60 22.86 103.86
CA PHE A 1007 32.90 21.98 102.93
C PHE A 1007 31.94 21.03 103.65
N TRP A 1008 32.42 20.30 104.66
CA TRP A 1008 31.60 19.34 105.41
C TRP A 1008 30.46 20.01 106.16
N ARG A 1009 30.71 21.18 106.76
CA ARG A 1009 29.65 21.95 107.43
C ARG A 1009 28.56 22.37 106.46
N GLN A 1010 28.92 22.86 105.27
CA GLN A 1010 27.96 23.28 104.25
C GLN A 1010 27.17 22.09 103.68
N LEU A 1011 27.86 20.98 103.36
CA LEU A 1011 27.21 19.77 102.83
C LEU A 1011 26.22 19.18 103.84
N ARG A 1012 26.60 19.03 105.11
CA ARG A 1012 25.70 18.51 106.14
C ARG A 1012 24.53 19.46 106.40
N THR A 1013 24.75 20.78 106.34
CA THR A 1013 23.65 21.76 106.45
C THR A 1013 22.66 21.60 105.28
N ALA A 1014 23.15 21.40 104.05
CA ALA A 1014 22.30 21.19 102.88
C ALA A 1014 21.51 19.87 102.95
N LEU A 1015 22.07 18.83 103.57
CA LEU A 1015 21.40 17.55 103.80
C LEU A 1015 20.41 17.58 104.98
N LEU A 1016 20.65 18.41 106.00
CA LEU A 1016 19.69 18.66 107.09
C LEU A 1016 18.53 19.55 106.67
N ALA A 1017 18.72 20.40 105.65
CA ALA A 1017 17.69 21.30 105.15
C ALA A 1017 16.49 20.52 104.57
N GLY A 1018 15.43 20.41 105.38
CA GLY A 1018 14.22 19.64 105.08
C GLY A 1018 14.10 18.32 105.85
N LYS A 1019 15.05 17.97 106.74
CA LYS A 1019 14.98 16.81 107.64
C LYS A 1019 14.28 17.21 108.94
N THR A 1020 13.02 16.83 109.11
CA THR A 1020 12.28 16.97 110.38
C THR A 1020 12.87 16.02 111.42
N GLU A 1021 13.21 16.53 112.60
CA GLU A 1021 13.61 15.67 113.72
C GLU A 1021 12.44 14.78 114.16
N PRO A 1022 12.71 13.53 114.56
CA PRO A 1022 11.68 12.65 115.08
C PRO A 1022 11.32 13.02 116.53
N GLY A 1023 10.21 13.74 116.71
CA GLY A 1023 9.44 13.78 117.95
C GLY A 1023 9.41 15.10 118.74
N SER A 1024 8.24 15.77 118.76
CA SER A 1024 7.71 16.50 119.94
C SER A 1024 6.26 16.99 119.73
N GLY A 1025 5.39 16.66 120.69
CA GLY A 1025 4.02 17.19 120.89
C GLY A 1025 2.90 16.43 120.17
N GLY A 1026 1.93 15.75 120.79
CA GLY A 1026 1.44 15.85 122.16
C GLY A 1026 0.30 16.87 122.30
N ASN A 1027 -0.89 16.52 121.82
CA ASN A 1027 -2.18 16.62 122.52
C ASN A 1027 -3.32 16.00 121.70
#